data_AF-A0A0A1XI14-F1
#
_entry.id   AF-A0A0A1XI14-F1
#
_cell.length_a   1.000
_cell.length_b   1.000
_cell.length_c   1.000
_cell.angle_alpha   90.00
_cell.angle_beta   90.00
_cell.angle_gamma   90.00
#
_symmetry.space_group_name_H-M   'P 1'
#
loop_
_entity.id
_entity.type
_entity.pdbx_description
1 polymer ?
#
loop_
_entity_poly.entity_id
_entity_poly.type
_entity_poly.pdbx_seq_one_letter_code
_entity_poly.pdbx_strand_id
1 'polypeptide(L)'
;MHIKQIIIQGFKSYKDQTVVEPFDKRHNVVVGRNGSGKSNFFYAIQFVLSDEFTHLRPEQRQALLHEGTGARVISAYVEIIFDNSDNRVPIDKEEIYLRRVIGSKKDQYFLNKKVVPRTEVVNLLESAGFSNSNPYYIVKQGKINQMATAADSYRLKLLREVAGTRVYDERKEESLNILRETEGKLEKISEYLRTIEERLKTLEEEKEELKEYQKWDKARRMLEYIIHETELKETKKALDDLNEQKKSSVDKKKSYNIEIQKAQENIKEIQKRLKDAKKDVTSTKEERSVLLTEQQQLLREKTKLDLIIIDLNDEVQGDNKSKERADLELKKLKITIAEKERELDDVKPKYEAMKRKEEECSRELSLKEQKRNELYAKQGRGSQFSSREERDKWILNELKSLSKQIRDKINHNAKLMEDLKRDSNAEADLNRKIEEHSNELEQLRLQIDDHNKKYYELKKTKDHFQAMRNELWRKETQMTQQLQTHKEELSKTDQALRSMAGKPILNGRDSVRKVLDNFLERGSPYAEIAKSYYGPVIENFSCDKTIYTAVEVTAGNRLFHHIVESDKVGTQILKEMNKLKLPGEVTFMPLNRLQVKIHDYPDDPDSIPMLSKLKYDEQHDKALRYIFGKTLICRNLERATELAKSTGLDCVTLDGDQVSSKGSLTGGYFNTSRSRLEIQKKRSEYTQQTRDFEKELNKLRNEIKQTENSINSVVSEMQKTETKQGKTKDIFEKLQGEIRLMKEELLRIEKYRSTRERSATQCKASLEAMNSTKSGLEAELKQELLSSLSVQDQREIDQLNDDIRKLNQENKEAFTQRMQLEVVKNKLDNLLTNNLFRRRDELITAL
;
A
#
# COMPACT_ATOMS: atom_id res chain seq x y z
N MET A 1 51.91 28.21 -31.62
CA MET A 1 52.39 27.99 -30.26
C MET A 1 53.60 27.10 -30.34
N HIS A 2 54.71 27.45 -29.69
CA HIS A 2 55.88 26.56 -29.56
C HIS A 2 56.59 26.79 -28.22
N ILE A 3 57.40 25.82 -27.78
CA ILE A 3 58.27 26.00 -26.61
C ILE A 3 59.39 26.96 -27.01
N LYS A 4 59.36 28.18 -26.46
CA LYS A 4 60.39 29.20 -26.67
C LYS A 4 61.61 28.93 -25.80
N GLN A 5 61.39 28.59 -24.52
CA GLN A 5 62.47 28.39 -23.55
C GLN A 5 62.08 27.42 -22.42
N ILE A 6 63.06 26.79 -21.78
CA ILE A 6 62.88 25.94 -20.60
C ILE A 6 63.89 26.33 -19.51
N ILE A 7 63.40 26.44 -18.27
CA ILE A 7 64.19 26.71 -17.06
C ILE A 7 64.00 25.53 -16.10
N ILE A 8 65.11 24.98 -15.60
CA ILE A 8 65.12 23.80 -14.72
C ILE A 8 65.94 24.12 -13.47
N GLN A 9 65.41 23.86 -12.27
CA GLN A 9 66.16 23.99 -11.03
C GLN A 9 65.83 22.85 -10.05
N GLY A 10 66.85 22.25 -9.45
CA GLY A 10 66.73 21.19 -8.44
C GLY A 10 66.22 19.83 -8.95
N PHE A 11 66.02 19.63 -10.26
CA PHE A 11 65.37 18.46 -10.85
C PHE A 11 66.38 17.42 -11.36
N LYS A 12 66.38 16.22 -10.75
CA LYS A 12 67.27 15.08 -11.06
C LYS A 12 68.75 15.45 -11.21
N SER A 13 69.23 15.68 -12.44
CA SER A 13 70.63 16.00 -12.73
C SER A 13 70.93 17.50 -12.67
N TYR A 14 69.90 18.35 -12.68
CA TYR A 14 70.03 19.81 -12.71
C TYR A 14 69.91 20.36 -11.29
N LYS A 15 71.05 20.59 -10.65
CA LYS A 15 71.13 21.15 -9.29
C LYS A 15 70.76 22.63 -9.29
N ASP A 16 71.60 23.43 -9.92
CA ASP A 16 71.49 24.88 -10.01
C ASP A 16 70.54 25.30 -11.15
N GLN A 17 70.11 26.55 -11.17
CA GLN A 17 69.14 27.05 -12.15
C GLN A 17 69.74 27.02 -13.56
N THR A 18 69.35 26.00 -14.33
CA THR A 18 69.77 25.80 -15.71
C THR A 18 68.73 26.44 -16.62
N VAL A 19 69.08 27.59 -17.19
CA VAL A 19 68.32 28.25 -18.25
C VAL A 19 68.83 27.73 -19.58
N VAL A 20 67.98 27.09 -20.38
CA VAL A 20 68.33 26.74 -21.76
C VAL A 20 68.16 27.97 -22.65
N GLU A 21 68.99 28.12 -23.67
CA GLU A 21 68.85 29.18 -24.68
C GLU A 21 67.52 29.02 -25.47
N PRO A 22 67.01 30.09 -26.11
CA PRO A 22 65.78 30.01 -26.89
C PRO A 22 65.86 28.98 -28.02
N PHE A 23 64.82 28.16 -28.18
CA PHE A 23 64.76 27.14 -29.23
C PHE A 23 64.42 27.73 -30.60
N ASP A 24 64.96 27.13 -31.66
CA ASP A 24 64.53 27.44 -33.02
C ASP A 24 63.12 26.86 -33.29
N LYS A 25 62.32 27.55 -34.12
CA LYS A 25 60.94 27.17 -34.41
C LYS A 25 60.81 25.91 -35.29
N ARG A 26 61.90 25.40 -35.88
CA ARG A 26 61.91 24.29 -36.86
C ARG A 26 62.40 22.97 -36.28
N HIS A 27 63.67 22.88 -35.88
CA HIS A 27 64.29 21.61 -35.48
C HIS A 27 65.48 21.82 -34.53
N ASN A 28 65.46 21.15 -33.38
CA ASN A 28 66.47 21.29 -32.33
C ASN A 28 67.01 19.91 -31.95
N VAL A 29 68.33 19.70 -31.99
CA VAL A 29 68.97 18.40 -31.77
C VAL A 29 69.83 18.42 -30.50
N VAL A 30 69.44 17.63 -29.49
CA VAL A 30 70.14 17.57 -28.19
C VAL A 30 71.21 16.47 -28.19
N VAL A 31 72.46 16.87 -28.42
CA VAL A 31 73.64 15.99 -28.44
C VAL A 31 74.38 16.02 -27.10
N GLY A 32 75.17 14.98 -26.79
CA GLY A 32 75.99 14.92 -25.57
C GLY A 32 76.47 13.50 -25.27
N ARG A 33 77.37 13.33 -24.30
CA ARG A 33 77.94 12.01 -23.93
C ARG A 33 76.88 11.09 -23.32
N ASN A 34 77.12 9.78 -23.30
CA ASN A 34 76.22 8.86 -22.58
C ASN A 34 76.29 9.14 -21.07
N GLY A 35 75.15 9.09 -20.39
CA GLY A 35 75.00 9.52 -19.00
C GLY A 35 74.88 11.05 -18.76
N SER A 36 75.07 11.91 -19.77
CA SER A 36 75.14 13.38 -19.59
C SER A 36 73.77 14.08 -19.37
N GLY A 37 72.85 13.47 -18.62
CA GLY A 37 71.55 14.07 -18.28
C GLY A 37 70.51 14.17 -19.40
N LYS A 38 70.84 13.86 -20.66
CA LYS A 38 69.94 14.02 -21.84
C LYS A 38 68.51 13.50 -21.61
N SER A 39 68.35 12.29 -21.08
CA SER A 39 67.01 11.71 -20.81
C SER A 39 66.26 12.45 -19.68
N ASN A 40 66.98 13.04 -18.73
CA ASN A 40 66.39 13.85 -17.66
C ASN A 40 65.90 15.21 -18.16
N PHE A 41 66.48 15.75 -19.24
CA PHE A 41 65.94 16.92 -19.93
C PHE A 41 64.53 16.66 -20.49
N PHE A 42 64.36 15.58 -21.26
CA PHE A 42 63.05 15.19 -21.79
C PHE A 42 62.05 14.81 -20.67
N TYR A 43 62.52 14.22 -19.57
CA TYR A 43 61.68 14.02 -18.38
C TYR A 43 61.25 15.32 -17.70
N ALA A 44 62.04 16.40 -17.75
CA ALA A 44 61.63 17.71 -17.23
C ALA A 44 60.49 18.32 -18.06
N ILE A 45 60.58 18.23 -19.39
CA ILE A 45 59.49 18.63 -20.30
C ILE A 45 58.23 17.81 -20.03
N GLN A 46 58.37 16.48 -19.97
CA GLN A 46 57.23 15.61 -19.71
C GLN A 46 56.62 15.85 -18.31
N PHE A 47 57.43 16.17 -17.30
CA PHE A 47 56.95 16.43 -15.94
C PHE A 47 55.98 17.62 -15.84
N VAL A 48 56.11 18.63 -16.72
CA VAL A 48 55.18 19.78 -16.77
C VAL A 48 53.94 19.50 -17.63
N LEU A 49 54.10 18.73 -18.72
CA LEU A 49 53.08 18.60 -19.77
C LEU A 49 52.34 17.24 -19.80
N SER A 50 52.59 16.34 -18.85
CA SER A 50 52.02 14.99 -18.86
C SER A 50 51.58 14.53 -17.47
N ASP A 51 50.36 14.02 -17.40
CA ASP A 51 49.71 13.63 -16.15
C ASP A 51 50.25 12.31 -15.54
N GLU A 52 51.12 11.59 -16.26
CA GLU A 52 51.82 10.38 -15.78
C GLU A 52 52.56 10.62 -14.45
N PHE A 53 53.03 11.85 -14.22
CA PHE A 53 53.74 12.26 -13.00
C PHE A 53 52.82 12.73 -11.86
N THR A 54 51.51 12.53 -11.93
CA THR A 54 50.59 12.94 -10.84
C THR A 54 50.42 11.87 -9.76
N HIS A 55 50.40 10.59 -10.12
CA HIS A 55 50.17 9.46 -9.19
C HIS A 55 51.45 8.94 -8.50
N LEU A 56 52.48 9.79 -8.34
CA LEU A 56 53.77 9.43 -7.75
C LEU A 56 53.67 9.15 -6.24
N ARG A 57 54.24 8.01 -5.80
CA ARG A 57 54.49 7.67 -4.39
C ARG A 57 55.52 8.63 -3.76
N PRO A 58 55.56 8.79 -2.41
CA PRO A 58 56.50 9.71 -1.75
C PRO A 58 57.98 9.49 -2.13
N GLU A 59 58.41 8.23 -2.21
CA GLU A 59 59.76 7.82 -2.67
C GLU A 59 60.03 8.31 -4.11
N GLN A 60 59.07 8.11 -5.00
CA GLN A 60 59.17 8.52 -6.42
C GLN A 60 59.17 10.05 -6.57
N ARG A 61 58.51 10.78 -5.66
CA ARG A 61 58.57 12.25 -5.59
C ARG A 61 59.94 12.74 -5.12
N GLN A 62 60.55 12.06 -4.13
CA GLN A 62 61.93 12.37 -3.72
C GLN A 62 62.92 12.11 -4.86
N ALA A 63 62.76 11.00 -5.61
CA ALA A 63 63.60 10.65 -6.77
C ALA A 63 63.46 11.58 -8.00
N LEU A 64 62.65 12.64 -7.94
CA LEU A 64 62.66 13.76 -8.90
C LEU A 64 63.54 14.94 -8.45
N LEU A 65 63.85 15.04 -7.16
CA LEU A 65 64.75 16.06 -6.62
C LEU A 65 66.22 15.69 -6.90
N HIS A 66 67.10 16.69 -6.92
CA HIS A 66 68.53 16.46 -7.09
C HIS A 66 69.16 15.86 -5.83
N GLU A 67 69.61 14.61 -5.93
CA GLU A 67 70.43 13.95 -4.92
C GLU A 67 71.89 13.92 -5.39
N GLY A 68 72.74 14.69 -4.71
CA GLY A 68 74.14 14.93 -5.06
C GLY A 68 74.87 15.68 -3.96
N THR A 69 76.16 16.01 -4.18
CA THR A 69 77.00 16.62 -3.14
C THR A 69 76.68 18.11 -2.91
N GLY A 70 76.54 18.48 -1.64
CA GLY A 70 76.23 19.85 -1.19
C GLY A 70 74.95 19.93 -0.35
N ALA A 71 74.36 21.12 -0.27
CA ALA A 71 73.11 21.34 0.45
C ALA A 71 71.93 20.57 -0.21
N ARG A 72 71.09 19.93 0.61
CA ARG A 72 69.97 19.11 0.14
C ARG A 72 68.86 19.97 -0.46
N VAL A 73 68.48 19.68 -1.71
CA VAL A 73 67.38 20.36 -2.40
C VAL A 73 66.03 19.97 -1.78
N ILE A 74 65.30 20.95 -1.25
CA ILE A 74 63.98 20.75 -0.60
C ILE A 74 62.83 20.79 -1.62
N SER A 75 63.00 21.55 -2.71
CA SER A 75 62.03 21.69 -3.78
C SER A 75 62.72 21.90 -5.13
N ALA A 76 62.20 21.25 -6.16
CA ALA A 76 62.56 21.48 -7.55
C ALA A 76 61.44 22.22 -8.28
N TYR A 77 61.76 22.88 -9.40
CA TYR A 77 60.75 23.30 -10.36
C TYR A 77 61.26 23.18 -11.79
N VAL A 78 60.29 23.04 -12.70
CA VAL A 78 60.51 23.19 -14.14
C VAL A 78 59.52 24.24 -14.63
N GLU A 79 60.02 25.21 -15.39
CA GLU A 79 59.23 26.26 -16.02
C GLU A 79 59.44 26.20 -17.53
N ILE A 80 58.35 26.15 -18.28
CA ILE A 80 58.34 26.15 -19.74
C ILE A 80 57.69 27.47 -20.18
N ILE A 81 58.39 28.20 -21.03
CA ILE A 81 57.91 29.44 -21.64
C ILE A 81 57.45 29.10 -23.05
N PHE A 82 56.15 29.27 -23.30
CA PHE A 82 55.54 29.10 -24.61
C PHE A 82 55.37 30.46 -25.30
N ASP A 83 55.74 30.53 -26.57
CA ASP A 83 55.26 31.56 -27.50
C ASP A 83 53.83 31.17 -27.91
N ASN A 84 52.89 32.10 -27.70
CA ASN A 84 51.45 31.99 -28.00
C ASN A 84 51.01 33.02 -29.07
N SER A 85 51.90 33.45 -29.98
CA SER A 85 51.57 34.44 -31.04
C SER A 85 50.47 33.99 -32.02
N ASP A 86 50.02 32.73 -31.97
CA ASP A 86 48.85 32.21 -32.70
C ASP A 86 47.56 32.15 -31.86
N ASN A 87 47.58 32.66 -30.62
CA ASN A 87 46.46 32.67 -29.66
C ASN A 87 45.78 31.29 -29.47
N ARG A 88 46.56 30.21 -29.63
CA ARG A 88 46.10 28.82 -29.50
C ARG A 88 45.78 28.43 -28.05
N VAL A 89 46.31 29.18 -27.09
CA VAL A 89 45.84 29.21 -25.70
C VAL A 89 45.01 30.49 -25.52
N PRO A 90 43.80 30.45 -24.92
CA PRO A 90 42.94 31.63 -24.74
C PRO A 90 43.40 32.52 -23.57
N ILE A 91 44.64 33.01 -23.66
CA ILE A 91 45.28 33.94 -22.72
C ILE A 91 45.92 35.04 -23.53
N ASP A 92 45.49 36.28 -23.30
CA ASP A 92 45.94 37.48 -23.99
C ASP A 92 47.36 37.89 -23.57
N LYS A 93 48.34 37.09 -24.00
CA LYS A 93 49.79 37.27 -23.82
C LYS A 93 50.56 36.54 -24.92
N GLU A 94 51.56 37.20 -25.49
CA GLU A 94 52.51 36.58 -26.44
C GLU A 94 53.35 35.47 -25.79
N GLU A 95 53.61 35.55 -24.49
CA GLU A 95 54.35 34.55 -23.73
C GLU A 95 53.53 33.98 -22.56
N ILE A 96 53.50 32.65 -22.46
CA ILE A 96 52.84 31.92 -21.39
C ILE A 96 53.87 31.13 -20.59
N TYR A 97 53.94 31.44 -19.29
CA TYR A 97 54.86 30.85 -18.34
C TYR A 97 54.14 29.76 -17.56
N LEU A 98 54.43 28.49 -17.86
CA LEU A 98 53.87 27.33 -17.15
C LEU A 98 54.95 26.67 -16.29
N ARG A 99 54.82 26.78 -14.97
CA ARG A 99 55.77 26.26 -13.99
C ARG A 99 55.13 25.22 -13.08
N ARG A 100 55.73 24.04 -12.96
CA ARG A 100 55.35 23.03 -11.96
C ARG A 100 56.42 22.96 -10.87
N VAL A 101 56.03 23.14 -9.62
CA VAL A 101 56.89 23.12 -8.43
C VAL A 101 56.60 21.86 -7.63
N ILE A 102 57.64 21.09 -7.32
CA ILE A 102 57.56 19.81 -6.60
C ILE A 102 58.51 19.78 -5.40
N GLY A 103 58.02 19.25 -4.28
CA GLY A 103 58.80 18.90 -3.10
C GLY A 103 58.10 17.77 -2.34
N SER A 104 58.71 17.24 -1.30
CA SER A 104 58.28 15.99 -0.63
C SER A 104 56.82 15.97 -0.15
N LYS A 105 56.20 17.14 0.07
CA LYS A 105 54.80 17.31 0.50
C LYS A 105 53.96 18.29 -0.35
N LYS A 106 54.52 18.88 -1.41
CA LYS A 106 53.83 19.90 -2.24
C LYS A 106 54.05 19.63 -3.72
N ASP A 107 52.98 19.70 -4.50
CA ASP A 107 52.98 19.68 -5.96
C ASP A 107 52.01 20.78 -6.39
N GLN A 108 52.51 21.80 -7.08
CA GLN A 108 51.77 23.03 -7.37
C GLN A 108 52.08 23.53 -8.79
N TYR A 109 51.03 23.86 -9.53
CA TYR A 109 51.14 24.52 -10.83
C TYR A 109 51.03 26.03 -10.67
N PHE A 110 51.85 26.75 -11.43
CA PHE A 110 51.84 28.19 -11.54
C PHE A 110 51.71 28.55 -13.02
N LEU A 111 50.70 29.35 -13.34
CA LEU A 111 50.44 29.89 -14.67
C LEU A 111 50.64 31.39 -14.62
N ASN A 112 51.59 31.92 -15.40
CA ASN A 112 51.95 33.34 -15.40
C ASN A 112 52.21 33.90 -13.98
N LYS A 113 52.92 33.10 -13.17
CA LYS A 113 53.27 33.34 -11.75
C LYS A 113 52.10 33.28 -10.74
N LYS A 114 50.85 33.03 -11.16
CA LYS A 114 49.70 32.75 -10.27
C LYS A 114 49.59 31.25 -9.99
N VAL A 115 49.30 30.85 -8.75
CA VAL A 115 48.96 29.46 -8.41
C VAL A 115 47.61 29.12 -9.04
N VAL A 116 47.51 27.96 -9.69
CA VAL A 116 46.28 27.46 -10.34
C VAL A 116 46.02 25.98 -9.99
N PRO A 117 44.76 25.54 -9.86
CA PRO A 117 44.42 24.12 -9.67
C PRO A 117 44.78 23.28 -10.91
N ARG A 118 45.13 22.00 -10.69
CA ARG A 118 45.49 21.06 -11.78
C ARG A 118 44.41 20.98 -12.87
N THR A 119 43.13 21.01 -12.50
CA THR A 119 42.01 20.95 -13.45
C THR A 119 42.00 22.11 -14.46
N GLU A 120 42.35 23.32 -14.03
CA GLU A 120 42.44 24.48 -14.91
C GLU A 120 43.59 24.32 -15.91
N VAL A 121 44.76 23.85 -15.46
CA VAL A 121 45.92 23.58 -16.33
C VAL A 121 45.66 22.43 -17.31
N VAL A 122 45.03 21.36 -16.86
CA VAL A 122 44.61 20.19 -17.66
C VAL A 122 43.64 20.62 -18.77
N ASN A 123 42.62 21.43 -18.43
CA ASN A 123 41.69 21.98 -19.40
C ASN A 123 42.38 22.96 -20.37
N LEU A 124 43.33 23.76 -19.89
CA LEU A 124 44.07 24.72 -20.71
C LEU A 124 44.96 24.01 -21.75
N LEU A 125 45.70 22.99 -21.33
CA LEU A 125 46.53 22.15 -22.21
C LEU A 125 45.67 21.41 -23.23
N GLU A 126 44.50 20.89 -22.82
CA GLU A 126 43.54 20.24 -23.72
C GLU A 126 42.96 21.21 -24.75
N SER A 127 42.62 22.44 -24.34
CA SER A 127 42.15 23.50 -25.26
C SER A 127 43.23 23.89 -26.29
N ALA A 128 44.50 23.80 -25.92
CA ALA A 128 45.65 23.99 -26.80
C ALA A 128 45.96 22.75 -27.67
N GLY A 129 45.22 21.64 -27.51
CA GLY A 129 45.39 20.40 -28.27
C GLY A 129 46.54 19.50 -27.80
N PHE A 130 46.98 19.61 -26.54
CA PHE A 130 47.78 18.56 -25.90
C PHE A 130 46.83 17.50 -25.32
N SER A 131 46.96 16.22 -25.72
CA SER A 131 46.19 15.18 -25.03
C SER A 131 46.70 14.93 -23.62
N ASN A 132 45.77 14.90 -22.66
CA ASN A 132 46.03 14.72 -21.24
C ASN A 132 46.48 13.30 -20.84
N SER A 133 45.99 12.26 -21.53
CA SER A 133 46.07 10.88 -21.03
C SER A 133 47.13 10.01 -21.71
N ASN A 134 47.38 10.20 -23.01
CA ASN A 134 48.44 9.53 -23.74
C ASN A 134 49.20 10.53 -24.62
N PRO A 135 50.40 10.99 -24.22
CA PRO A 135 51.23 11.81 -25.07
C PRO A 135 51.79 10.95 -26.22
N TYR A 136 51.08 10.93 -27.35
CA TYR A 136 51.59 10.44 -28.63
C TYR A 136 52.77 11.29 -29.11
N TYR A 137 52.77 12.58 -28.74
CA TYR A 137 53.83 13.56 -28.96
C TYR A 137 55.07 13.36 -28.06
N ILE A 138 55.09 12.36 -27.16
CA ILE A 138 56.27 12.00 -26.34
C ILE A 138 56.57 10.51 -26.51
N VAL A 139 57.55 10.21 -27.37
CA VAL A 139 58.01 8.85 -27.66
C VAL A 139 59.16 8.48 -26.71
N LYS A 140 58.85 7.72 -25.66
CA LYS A 140 59.88 7.10 -24.79
C LYS A 140 60.60 5.97 -25.52
N GLN A 141 61.86 5.72 -25.14
CA GLN A 141 62.59 4.52 -25.56
C GLN A 141 61.76 3.26 -25.29
N GLY A 142 61.56 2.42 -26.31
CA GLY A 142 60.71 1.22 -26.25
C GLY A 142 59.21 1.43 -26.52
N LYS A 143 58.67 2.66 -26.44
CA LYS A 143 57.22 2.94 -26.67
C LYS A 143 56.79 2.62 -28.11
N ILE A 144 57.71 2.69 -29.08
CA ILE A 144 57.48 2.32 -30.49
C ILE A 144 57.10 0.83 -30.60
N ASN A 145 57.89 -0.06 -30.00
CA ASN A 145 57.63 -1.51 -30.04
C ASN A 145 56.31 -1.86 -29.33
N GLN A 146 56.02 -1.19 -28.20
CA GLN A 146 54.74 -1.33 -27.50
C GLN A 146 53.55 -0.90 -28.35
N MET A 147 53.68 0.16 -29.16
CA MET A 147 52.61 0.61 -30.06
C MET A 147 52.39 -0.38 -31.21
N ALA A 148 53.46 -1.01 -31.72
CA ALA A 148 53.37 -2.03 -32.76
C ALA A 148 52.74 -3.35 -32.25
N THR A 149 52.97 -3.74 -31.00
CA THR A 149 52.41 -4.97 -30.40
C THR A 149 51.10 -4.76 -29.63
N ALA A 150 50.64 -3.52 -29.47
CA ALA A 150 49.37 -3.23 -28.78
C ALA A 150 48.16 -3.83 -29.50
N ALA A 151 47.16 -4.26 -28.72
CA ALA A 151 45.88 -4.74 -29.24
C ALA A 151 45.08 -3.62 -29.95
N ASP A 152 44.25 -3.99 -30.93
CA ASP A 152 43.50 -3.06 -31.76
C ASP A 152 42.54 -2.15 -30.96
N SER A 153 42.01 -2.63 -29.84
CA SER A 153 41.18 -1.82 -28.92
C SER A 153 41.97 -0.66 -28.30
N TYR A 154 43.26 -0.85 -28.00
CA TYR A 154 44.13 0.20 -27.50
C TYR A 154 44.52 1.18 -28.61
N ARG A 155 44.79 0.67 -29.83
CA ARG A 155 45.04 1.52 -31.01
C ARG A 155 43.80 2.36 -31.38
N LEU A 156 42.60 1.78 -31.30
CA LEU A 156 41.33 2.49 -31.50
C LEU A 156 41.09 3.55 -30.41
N LYS A 157 41.41 3.26 -29.13
CA LYS A 157 41.36 4.26 -28.06
C LYS A 157 42.29 5.44 -28.33
N LEU A 158 43.53 5.16 -28.76
CA LEU A 158 44.48 6.20 -29.17
C LEU A 158 43.99 7.00 -30.39
N LEU A 159 43.34 6.35 -31.36
CA LEU A 159 42.79 7.02 -32.55
C LEU A 159 41.60 7.93 -32.19
N ARG A 160 40.71 7.51 -31.29
CA ARG A 160 39.64 8.38 -30.75
C ARG A 160 40.18 9.55 -29.92
N GLU A 161 41.28 9.33 -29.20
CA GLU A 161 41.98 10.37 -28.44
C GLU A 161 42.62 11.40 -29.39
N VAL A 162 43.28 10.98 -30.47
CA VAL A 162 43.80 11.86 -31.53
C VAL A 162 42.68 12.57 -32.30
N ALA A 163 41.52 11.93 -32.49
CA ALA A 163 40.34 12.53 -33.09
C ALA A 163 39.55 13.46 -32.14
N GLY A 164 39.98 13.61 -30.88
CA GLY A 164 39.36 14.50 -29.90
C GLY A 164 37.96 14.09 -29.39
N THR A 165 37.40 12.97 -29.85
CA THR A 165 35.99 12.62 -29.53
C THR A 165 35.76 12.29 -28.07
N ARG A 166 36.84 11.93 -27.33
CA ARG A 166 36.75 11.41 -25.96
C ARG A 166 36.04 12.37 -24.98
N VAL A 167 36.32 13.67 -25.07
CA VAL A 167 35.70 14.70 -24.20
C VAL A 167 34.21 14.87 -24.52
N TYR A 168 33.83 14.70 -25.80
CA TYR A 168 32.43 14.70 -26.21
C TYR A 168 31.70 13.43 -25.73
N ASP A 169 32.31 12.25 -25.89
CA ASP A 169 31.75 10.98 -25.43
C ASP A 169 31.56 10.98 -23.89
N GLU A 170 32.56 11.41 -23.12
CA GLU A 170 32.52 11.53 -21.66
C GLU A 170 31.42 12.49 -21.19
N ARG A 171 31.37 13.72 -21.74
CA ARG A 171 30.31 14.70 -21.40
C ARG A 171 28.92 14.27 -21.83
N LYS A 172 28.80 13.52 -22.94
CA LYS A 172 27.52 12.98 -23.43
C LYS A 172 27.00 11.90 -22.48
N GLU A 173 27.86 11.01 -21.99
CA GLU A 173 27.48 9.99 -21.02
C GLU A 173 27.07 10.60 -19.67
N GLU A 174 27.83 11.59 -19.17
CA GLU A 174 27.47 12.38 -18.00
C GLU A 174 26.11 13.09 -18.17
N SER A 175 25.90 13.76 -19.31
CA SER A 175 24.64 14.44 -19.63
C SER A 175 23.46 13.48 -19.73
N LEU A 176 23.64 12.29 -20.29
CA LEU A 176 22.61 11.25 -20.37
C LEU A 176 22.25 10.68 -18.98
N ASN A 177 23.22 10.59 -18.07
CA ASN A 177 22.95 10.17 -16.69
C ASN A 177 22.15 11.25 -15.93
N ILE A 178 22.53 12.52 -16.08
CA ILE A 178 21.76 13.67 -15.53
C ILE A 178 20.34 13.69 -16.10
N LEU A 179 20.18 13.44 -17.41
CA LEU A 179 18.87 13.45 -18.08
C LEU A 179 17.95 12.37 -17.53
N ARG A 180 18.41 11.11 -17.39
CA ARG A 180 17.65 10.03 -16.74
C ARG A 180 17.30 10.35 -15.28
N GLU A 181 18.21 11.01 -14.55
CA GLU A 181 17.93 11.50 -13.20
C GLU A 181 16.82 12.56 -13.18
N THR A 182 16.74 13.44 -14.18
CA THR A 182 15.65 14.43 -14.28
C THR A 182 14.34 13.82 -14.75
N GLU A 183 14.34 12.82 -15.64
CA GLU A 183 13.14 12.05 -16.01
C GLU A 183 12.52 11.37 -14.77
N GLY A 184 13.34 10.66 -13.97
CA GLY A 184 12.89 10.04 -12.72
C GLY A 184 12.53 11.02 -11.59
N LYS A 185 12.81 12.33 -11.75
CA LYS A 185 12.32 13.41 -10.87
C LYS A 185 10.98 13.95 -11.40
N LEU A 186 10.83 14.11 -12.71
CA LEU A 186 9.58 14.52 -13.36
C LEU A 186 8.45 13.50 -13.15
N GLU A 187 8.75 12.20 -13.27
CA GLU A 187 7.79 11.12 -13.02
C GLU A 187 7.20 11.22 -11.59
N LYS A 188 8.06 11.38 -10.59
CA LYS A 188 7.64 11.58 -9.18
C LYS A 188 6.84 12.86 -8.97
N ILE A 189 7.23 13.96 -9.64
CA ILE A 189 6.45 15.21 -9.59
C ILE A 189 5.04 15.00 -10.19
N SER A 190 4.91 14.23 -11.27
CA SER A 190 3.61 13.91 -11.87
C SER A 190 2.74 13.02 -10.96
N GLU A 191 3.34 12.07 -10.23
CA GLU A 191 2.65 11.26 -9.22
C GLU A 191 2.14 12.14 -8.06
N TYR A 192 3.00 13.01 -7.51
CA TYR A 192 2.60 13.96 -6.46
C TYR A 192 1.50 14.91 -6.91
N LEU A 193 1.54 15.41 -8.16
CA LEU A 193 0.48 16.24 -8.73
C LEU A 193 -0.85 15.49 -8.76
N ARG A 194 -0.88 14.23 -9.21
CA ARG A 194 -2.10 13.42 -9.22
C ARG A 194 -2.68 13.22 -7.82
N THR A 195 -1.85 13.00 -6.81
CA THR A 195 -2.30 12.92 -5.39
C THR A 195 -2.84 14.26 -4.88
N ILE A 196 -2.29 15.39 -5.34
CA ILE A 196 -2.80 16.73 -5.01
C ILE A 196 -4.15 16.97 -5.68
N GLU A 197 -4.32 16.60 -6.96
CA GLU A 197 -5.59 16.71 -7.68
C GLU A 197 -6.70 15.85 -7.05
N GLU A 198 -6.39 14.60 -6.70
CA GLU A 198 -7.31 13.70 -5.99
C GLU A 198 -7.78 14.29 -4.65
N ARG A 199 -6.84 14.85 -3.87
CA ARG A 199 -7.14 15.51 -2.59
C ARG A 199 -7.87 16.85 -2.74
N LEU A 200 -7.67 17.55 -3.86
CA LEU A 200 -8.39 18.79 -4.18
C LEU A 200 -9.85 18.45 -4.54
N LYS A 201 -10.08 17.34 -5.24
CA LYS A 201 -11.43 16.81 -5.53
C LYS A 201 -12.19 16.41 -4.26
N THR A 202 -11.57 15.70 -3.31
CA THR A 202 -12.25 15.38 -2.03
C THR A 202 -12.57 16.63 -1.23
N LEU A 203 -11.72 17.66 -1.27
CA LEU A 203 -11.95 18.94 -0.58
C LEU A 203 -13.05 19.78 -1.26
N GLU A 204 -13.24 19.65 -2.57
CA GLU A 204 -14.38 20.20 -3.31
C GLU A 204 -15.71 19.50 -2.93
N GLU A 205 -15.67 18.18 -2.66
CA GLU A 205 -16.82 17.40 -2.17
C GLU A 205 -17.18 17.76 -0.71
N GLU A 206 -16.20 17.81 0.21
CA GLU A 206 -16.37 18.28 1.60
C GLU A 206 -16.96 19.71 1.66
N LYS A 207 -16.56 20.58 0.72
CA LYS A 207 -17.05 21.95 0.56
C LYS A 207 -18.51 22.02 0.12
N GLU A 208 -18.98 21.10 -0.72
CA GLU A 208 -20.38 21.05 -1.13
C GLU A 208 -21.27 20.46 -0.03
N GLU A 209 -20.82 19.41 0.67
CA GLU A 209 -21.47 18.90 1.87
C GLU A 209 -21.60 19.99 2.96
N LEU A 210 -20.55 20.78 3.17
CA LEU A 210 -20.59 21.90 4.11
C LEU A 210 -21.58 23.01 3.70
N LYS A 211 -21.79 23.26 2.39
CA LYS A 211 -22.85 24.19 1.92
C LYS A 211 -24.24 23.62 2.19
N GLU A 212 -24.47 22.34 1.91
CA GLU A 212 -25.73 21.65 2.22
C GLU A 212 -26.03 21.71 3.72
N TYR A 213 -25.04 21.38 4.57
CA TYR A 213 -25.13 21.54 6.01
C TYR A 213 -25.47 22.99 6.43
N GLN A 214 -24.79 24.00 5.87
CA GLN A 214 -25.09 25.41 6.18
C GLN A 214 -26.49 25.85 5.72
N LYS A 215 -27.00 25.30 4.61
CA LYS A 215 -28.38 25.52 4.14
C LYS A 215 -29.38 24.91 5.11
N TRP A 216 -29.14 23.69 5.58
CA TRP A 216 -30.00 23.01 6.55
C TRP A 216 -29.93 23.62 7.96
N ASP A 217 -28.77 24.03 8.47
CA ASP A 217 -28.69 24.73 9.75
C ASP A 217 -29.27 26.16 9.68
N LYS A 218 -29.19 26.86 8.54
CA LYS A 218 -29.97 28.09 8.33
C LYS A 218 -31.48 27.82 8.39
N ALA A 219 -31.97 26.75 7.76
CA ALA A 219 -33.37 26.34 7.86
C ALA A 219 -33.76 25.98 9.31
N ARG A 220 -32.92 25.22 10.02
CA ARG A 220 -33.08 24.88 11.45
C ARG A 220 -33.18 26.14 12.31
N ARG A 221 -32.28 27.10 12.15
CA ARG A 221 -32.30 28.39 12.88
C ARG A 221 -33.53 29.24 12.57
N MET A 222 -34.04 29.21 11.32
CA MET A 222 -35.30 29.89 10.98
C MET A 222 -36.50 29.23 11.67
N LEU A 223 -36.57 27.90 11.72
CA LEU A 223 -37.61 27.18 12.46
C LEU A 223 -37.51 27.40 13.98
N GLU A 224 -36.30 27.36 14.53
CA GLU A 224 -35.97 27.68 15.93
C GLU A 224 -36.41 29.11 16.30
N TYR A 225 -36.17 30.09 15.42
CA TYR A 225 -36.68 31.46 15.57
C TYR A 225 -38.22 31.52 15.51
N ILE A 226 -38.86 30.82 14.56
CA ILE A 226 -40.32 30.79 14.43
C ILE A 226 -40.98 30.18 15.67
N ILE A 227 -40.40 29.10 16.23
CA ILE A 227 -40.86 28.49 17.49
C ILE A 227 -40.80 29.52 18.62
N HIS A 228 -39.66 30.18 18.82
CA HIS A 228 -39.53 31.24 19.83
C HIS A 228 -40.45 32.44 19.57
N GLU A 229 -40.77 32.78 18.31
CA GLU A 229 -41.76 33.81 18.00
C GLU A 229 -43.20 33.35 18.33
N THR A 230 -43.52 32.07 18.19
CA THR A 230 -44.82 31.51 18.63
C THR A 230 -44.92 31.43 20.15
N GLU A 231 -43.89 30.95 20.86
CA GLU A 231 -43.82 30.98 22.33
C GLU A 231 -43.95 32.41 22.88
N LEU A 232 -43.32 33.39 22.21
CA LEU A 232 -43.41 34.81 22.55
C LEU A 232 -44.79 35.41 22.26
N LYS A 233 -45.55 34.87 21.30
CA LYS A 233 -46.95 35.25 21.04
C LYS A 233 -47.91 34.62 22.06
N GLU A 234 -47.69 33.36 22.44
CA GLU A 234 -48.51 32.67 23.45
C GLU A 234 -48.30 33.25 24.86
N THR A 235 -47.05 33.49 25.26
CA THR A 235 -46.74 34.16 26.54
C THR A 235 -47.26 35.59 26.59
N LYS A 236 -47.27 36.32 25.46
CA LYS A 236 -47.96 37.64 25.37
C LYS A 236 -49.47 37.51 25.55
N LYS A 237 -50.13 36.59 24.84
CA LYS A 237 -51.58 36.34 25.02
C LYS A 237 -51.91 36.02 26.48
N ALA A 238 -51.20 35.08 27.09
CA ALA A 238 -51.41 34.71 28.50
C ALA A 238 -51.18 35.89 29.46
N LEU A 239 -50.26 36.81 29.15
CA LEU A 239 -50.02 38.03 29.90
C LEU A 239 -51.12 39.09 29.70
N ASP A 240 -51.68 39.20 28.50
CA ASP A 240 -52.82 40.06 28.19
C ASP A 240 -54.12 39.52 28.82
N ASP A 241 -54.36 38.22 28.74
CA ASP A 241 -55.45 37.51 29.43
C ASP A 241 -55.36 37.73 30.95
N LEU A 242 -54.16 37.60 31.54
CA LEU A 242 -53.92 37.87 32.96
C LEU A 242 -54.15 39.35 33.31
N ASN A 243 -53.81 40.28 32.39
CA ASN A 243 -54.12 41.70 32.56
C ASN A 243 -55.63 41.99 32.46
N GLU A 244 -56.39 41.24 31.67
CA GLU A 244 -57.86 41.35 31.62
C GLU A 244 -58.54 40.72 32.85
N GLN A 245 -58.04 39.58 33.32
CA GLN A 245 -58.44 39.02 34.63
C GLN A 245 -58.13 40.00 35.77
N LYS A 246 -57.00 40.71 35.71
CA LYS A 246 -56.62 41.76 36.67
C LYS A 246 -57.53 42.99 36.57
N LYS A 247 -57.88 43.45 35.36
CA LYS A 247 -58.87 44.53 35.14
C LYS A 247 -60.24 44.16 35.70
N SER A 248 -60.79 43.01 35.29
CA SER A 248 -62.09 42.54 35.77
C SER A 248 -62.11 42.28 37.29
N SER A 249 -60.98 41.89 37.90
CA SER A 249 -60.84 41.80 39.36
C SER A 249 -60.78 43.18 40.04
N VAL A 250 -60.16 44.18 39.41
CA VAL A 250 -60.20 45.59 39.87
C VAL A 250 -61.61 46.16 39.74
N ASP A 251 -62.34 45.85 38.67
CA ASP A 251 -63.70 46.33 38.45
C ASP A 251 -64.73 45.61 39.34
N LYS A 252 -64.55 44.31 39.63
CA LYS A 252 -65.24 43.61 40.73
C LYS A 252 -64.92 44.24 42.09
N LYS A 253 -63.68 44.66 42.33
CA LYS A 253 -63.33 45.40 43.56
C LYS A 253 -64.01 46.79 43.61
N LYS A 254 -64.21 47.46 42.47
CA LYS A 254 -65.03 48.69 42.41
C LYS A 254 -66.51 48.40 42.66
N SER A 255 -67.08 47.34 42.07
CA SER A 255 -68.49 46.99 42.30
C SER A 255 -68.73 46.59 43.75
N TYR A 256 -67.85 45.77 44.36
CA TYR A 256 -67.90 45.47 45.79
C TYR A 256 -67.71 46.71 46.67
N ASN A 257 -66.86 47.67 46.29
CA ASN A 257 -66.76 48.95 47.03
C ASN A 257 -68.06 49.78 46.92
N ILE A 258 -68.71 49.79 45.76
CA ILE A 258 -70.02 50.45 45.56
C ILE A 258 -71.13 49.71 46.33
N GLU A 259 -71.09 48.38 46.38
CA GLU A 259 -72.01 47.56 47.18
C GLU A 259 -71.76 47.74 48.67
N ILE A 260 -70.51 47.90 49.12
CA ILE A 260 -70.18 48.26 50.51
C ILE A 260 -70.64 49.68 50.82
N GLN A 261 -70.50 50.65 49.91
CA GLN A 261 -71.06 51.99 50.11
C GLN A 261 -72.60 51.96 50.17
N LYS A 262 -73.27 51.29 49.23
CA LYS A 262 -74.72 51.05 49.28
C LYS A 262 -75.14 50.28 50.53
N ALA A 263 -74.34 49.32 51.01
CA ALA A 263 -74.61 48.61 52.25
C ALA A 263 -74.41 49.50 53.48
N GLN A 264 -73.45 50.42 53.47
CA GLN A 264 -73.27 51.43 54.53
C GLN A 264 -74.36 52.50 54.50
N GLU A 265 -74.83 52.91 53.33
CA GLU A 265 -75.99 53.79 53.17
C GLU A 265 -77.28 53.08 53.58
N ASN A 266 -77.50 51.84 53.15
CA ASN A 266 -78.59 50.99 53.63
C ASN A 266 -78.48 50.71 55.12
N ILE A 267 -77.28 50.59 55.72
CA ILE A 267 -77.11 50.45 57.17
C ILE A 267 -77.43 51.78 57.88
N LYS A 268 -77.05 52.93 57.33
CA LYS A 268 -77.48 54.24 57.86
C LYS A 268 -78.99 54.44 57.72
N GLU A 269 -79.57 54.01 56.61
CA GLU A 269 -81.01 54.11 56.36
C GLU A 269 -81.77 53.10 57.21
N ILE A 270 -81.28 51.87 57.40
CA ILE A 270 -81.83 50.88 58.33
C ILE A 270 -81.64 51.34 59.78
N GLN A 271 -80.53 51.99 60.14
CA GLN A 271 -80.36 52.60 61.47
C GLN A 271 -81.31 53.78 61.67
N LYS A 272 -81.57 54.58 60.63
CA LYS A 272 -82.57 55.64 60.65
C LYS A 272 -83.98 55.04 60.76
N ARG A 273 -84.36 54.12 59.88
CA ARG A 273 -85.59 53.31 59.93
C ARG A 273 -85.72 52.47 61.20
N LEU A 274 -84.65 52.17 61.94
CA LEU A 274 -84.66 51.48 63.24
C LEU A 274 -84.70 52.46 64.41
N LYS A 275 -84.33 53.72 64.21
CA LYS A 275 -84.59 54.83 65.15
C LYS A 275 -86.03 55.34 65.00
N ASP A 276 -86.49 55.45 63.76
CA ASP A 276 -87.85 55.77 63.37
C ASP A 276 -88.74 54.58 63.74
N ALA A 277 -88.49 53.34 63.32
CA ALA A 277 -89.21 52.17 63.85
C ALA A 277 -88.96 51.86 65.34
N LYS A 278 -88.05 52.55 66.04
CA LYS A 278 -88.05 52.56 67.52
C LYS A 278 -89.01 53.61 68.09
N LYS A 279 -89.20 54.75 67.43
CA LYS A 279 -90.35 55.63 67.69
C LYS A 279 -91.65 54.91 67.34
N ASP A 280 -91.72 54.25 66.19
CA ASP A 280 -92.91 53.51 65.76
C ASP A 280 -93.12 52.27 66.62
N VAL A 281 -92.10 51.65 67.23
CA VAL A 281 -92.28 50.57 68.24
C VAL A 281 -92.51 51.13 69.65
N THR A 282 -92.29 52.41 69.93
CA THR A 282 -92.92 53.07 71.09
C THR A 282 -94.39 53.39 70.79
N SER A 283 -94.71 54.01 69.65
CA SER A 283 -96.09 54.34 69.25
C SER A 283 -96.92 53.11 68.88
N THR A 284 -96.31 51.97 68.54
CA THR A 284 -96.97 50.67 68.39
C THR A 284 -96.69 49.71 69.53
N LYS A 285 -96.04 50.15 70.61
CA LYS A 285 -96.35 49.62 71.95
C LYS A 285 -97.58 50.31 72.51
N GLU A 286 -97.71 51.62 72.28
CA GLU A 286 -98.93 52.39 72.52
C GLU A 286 -100.08 51.80 71.67
N GLU A 287 -99.99 51.73 70.34
CA GLU A 287 -101.03 51.11 69.50
C GLU A 287 -101.15 49.59 69.67
N ARG A 288 -100.11 48.79 69.93
CA ARG A 288 -100.33 47.35 70.22
C ARG A 288 -100.98 47.12 71.58
N SER A 289 -100.88 48.05 72.53
CA SER A 289 -101.76 48.05 73.70
C SER A 289 -103.23 48.31 73.35
N VAL A 290 -103.51 48.84 72.15
CA VAL A 290 -104.84 49.03 71.53
C VAL A 290 -105.20 47.94 70.48
N LEU A 291 -104.22 47.27 69.86
CA LEU A 291 -104.40 46.30 68.76
C LEU A 291 -104.24 44.82 69.13
N LEU A 292 -103.61 44.47 70.27
CA LEU A 292 -103.70 43.09 70.79
C LEU A 292 -105.14 42.79 71.23
N THR A 293 -105.84 43.81 71.75
CA THR A 293 -106.99 44.46 71.09
C THR A 293 -107.92 43.58 70.21
N GLU A 294 -107.44 43.09 69.06
CA GLU A 294 -108.31 42.79 67.89
C GLU A 294 -108.06 41.46 67.12
N GLN A 295 -106.84 40.91 67.05
CA GLN A 295 -106.41 39.99 65.96
C GLN A 295 -106.90 38.51 66.00
N GLN A 296 -108.08 38.21 66.55
CA GLN A 296 -108.55 36.83 66.81
C GLN A 296 -109.26 36.20 65.56
N GLN A 297 -108.52 35.81 64.49
CA GLN A 297 -109.02 35.73 63.07
C GLN A 297 -108.93 34.38 62.24
N LEU A 298 -108.28 34.32 61.04
CA LEU A 298 -108.78 33.58 59.82
C LEU A 298 -107.84 32.54 59.07
N LEU A 299 -108.30 31.95 57.92
CA LEU A 299 -107.85 30.66 57.29
C LEU A 299 -108.15 30.54 55.74
N ARG A 300 -107.40 29.73 54.91
CA ARG A 300 -107.77 28.94 53.64
C ARG A 300 -106.57 28.48 52.72
N GLU A 301 -106.79 27.77 51.57
CA GLU A 301 -105.83 26.74 51.02
C GLU A 301 -105.92 26.31 49.48
N LYS A 302 -104.82 25.73 48.88
CA LYS A 302 -104.72 24.50 47.98
C LYS A 302 -104.88 24.43 46.39
N THR A 303 -104.09 23.52 45.73
CA THR A 303 -104.30 22.67 44.47
C THR A 303 -103.68 22.92 43.04
N LYS A 304 -103.43 21.80 42.29
CA LYS A 304 -103.25 21.52 40.82
C LYS A 304 -101.84 21.54 40.13
N LEU A 305 -101.57 20.54 39.25
CA LEU A 305 -100.41 20.44 38.32
C LEU A 305 -100.62 19.36 37.21
N ASP A 306 -99.53 18.74 36.70
CA ASP A 306 -99.45 17.30 36.31
C ASP A 306 -99.52 16.85 34.80
N LEU A 307 -98.67 17.38 33.87
CA LEU A 307 -98.49 16.85 32.47
C LEU A 307 -97.05 16.93 31.89
N ILE A 308 -96.75 16.17 30.80
CA ILE A 308 -95.39 15.78 30.28
C ILE A 308 -95.49 15.18 28.82
N ILE A 309 -94.52 15.03 27.87
CA ILE A 309 -93.11 15.52 27.66
C ILE A 309 -92.50 15.38 26.22
N ILE A 310 -93.14 14.72 25.23
CA ILE A 310 -92.53 13.59 24.44
C ILE A 310 -91.37 13.81 23.41
N ASP A 311 -91.58 14.43 22.23
CA ASP A 311 -91.02 13.98 20.92
C ASP A 311 -89.49 14.05 20.65
N LEU A 312 -88.83 12.91 20.37
CA LEU A 312 -87.39 12.79 19.99
C LEU A 312 -87.07 11.52 19.14
N ASN A 313 -86.40 11.64 17.97
CA ASN A 313 -85.43 10.62 17.48
C ASN A 313 -84.60 10.95 16.19
N ASP A 314 -85.15 11.64 15.20
CA ASP A 314 -84.71 11.43 13.79
C ASP A 314 -83.39 12.12 13.34
N GLU A 315 -82.31 11.32 13.37
CA GLU A 315 -81.16 11.16 12.43
C GLU A 315 -80.33 12.37 11.91
N VAL A 316 -79.01 12.35 11.63
CA VAL A 316 -77.89 11.37 11.53
C VAL A 316 -77.32 11.07 10.11
N GLN A 317 -78.08 11.12 9.02
CA GLN A 317 -77.60 10.69 7.68
C GLN A 317 -76.74 11.72 6.88
N GLY A 318 -75.72 12.31 7.53
CA GLY A 318 -74.86 13.37 6.97
C GLY A 318 -73.83 12.95 5.91
N ASP A 319 -72.58 13.40 6.06
CA ASP A 319 -71.65 13.50 4.92
C ASP A 319 -70.25 12.89 5.17
N ASN A 320 -70.14 11.57 4.93
CA ASN A 320 -68.88 10.80 4.99
C ASN A 320 -68.11 10.78 3.64
N LYS A 321 -68.60 11.45 2.58
CA LYS A 321 -68.33 11.06 1.18
C LYS A 321 -67.10 11.67 0.50
N SER A 322 -66.31 12.49 1.19
CA SER A 322 -65.19 13.23 0.56
C SER A 322 -63.83 12.51 0.62
N LYS A 323 -63.60 11.64 1.62
CA LYS A 323 -62.25 11.12 1.94
C LYS A 323 -61.76 9.95 1.07
N GLU A 324 -62.67 9.16 0.49
CA GLU A 324 -62.33 7.88 -0.17
C GLU A 324 -61.64 8.04 -1.54
N ARG A 325 -61.67 9.22 -2.18
CA ARG A 325 -61.20 9.39 -3.57
C ARG A 325 -59.69 9.46 -3.72
N ALA A 326 -58.96 10.03 -2.75
CA ALA A 326 -57.51 10.23 -2.85
C ALA A 326 -56.69 8.94 -2.72
N ASP A 327 -57.13 8.01 -1.84
CA ASP A 327 -56.42 6.77 -1.54
C ASP A 327 -56.51 5.69 -2.66
N LEU A 328 -57.25 5.98 -3.73
CA LEU A 328 -57.42 5.10 -4.89
C LEU A 328 -56.40 5.34 -6.02
N GLU A 329 -55.85 6.54 -6.18
CA GLU A 329 -54.87 6.80 -7.24
C GLU A 329 -53.46 6.28 -6.89
N LEU A 330 -53.02 6.48 -5.65
CA LEU A 330 -51.68 6.10 -5.19
C LEU A 330 -51.46 4.57 -5.24
N LYS A 331 -52.53 3.78 -5.10
CA LYS A 331 -52.51 2.32 -5.28
C LYS A 331 -52.30 1.87 -6.73
N LYS A 332 -52.84 2.59 -7.72
CA LYS A 332 -52.65 2.25 -9.15
C LYS A 332 -51.20 2.45 -9.59
N LEU A 333 -50.58 3.58 -9.21
CA LEU A 333 -49.23 3.94 -9.67
C LEU A 333 -48.15 2.93 -9.25
N LYS A 334 -48.32 2.26 -8.09
CA LYS A 334 -47.37 1.27 -7.58
C LYS A 334 -47.38 -0.06 -8.36
N ILE A 335 -48.47 -0.40 -9.04
CA ILE A 335 -48.60 -1.65 -9.80
C ILE A 335 -47.81 -1.57 -11.12
N THR A 336 -47.94 -0.45 -11.84
CA THR A 336 -47.36 -0.26 -13.19
C THR A 336 -45.82 -0.27 -13.21
N ILE A 337 -45.17 0.03 -12.08
CA ILE A 337 -43.71 -0.04 -11.95
C ILE A 337 -43.24 -1.51 -11.93
N ALA A 338 -43.87 -2.35 -11.10
CA ALA A 338 -43.50 -3.75 -10.91
C ALA A 338 -43.69 -4.60 -12.19
N GLU A 339 -44.62 -4.22 -13.07
CA GLU A 339 -44.80 -4.87 -14.38
C GLU A 339 -43.61 -4.61 -15.32
N LYS A 340 -43.06 -3.39 -15.33
CA LYS A 340 -41.97 -3.00 -16.25
C LYS A 340 -40.58 -3.39 -15.79
N GLU A 341 -40.37 -3.56 -14.49
CA GLU A 341 -39.16 -4.22 -13.98
C GLU A 341 -39.08 -5.69 -14.42
N ARG A 342 -40.24 -6.38 -14.48
CA ARG A 342 -40.34 -7.79 -14.91
C ARG A 342 -40.02 -8.03 -16.39
N GLU A 343 -40.36 -7.08 -17.28
CA GLU A 343 -40.04 -7.17 -18.72
C GLU A 343 -38.53 -7.08 -19.00
N LEU A 344 -37.74 -6.45 -18.12
CA LEU A 344 -36.31 -6.23 -18.33
C LEU A 344 -35.46 -7.50 -18.14
N ASP A 345 -35.84 -8.37 -17.20
CA ASP A 345 -35.05 -9.56 -16.85
C ASP A 345 -35.23 -10.73 -17.83
N ASP A 346 -36.40 -10.87 -18.47
CA ASP A 346 -36.65 -11.96 -19.42
C ASP A 346 -35.88 -11.79 -20.76
N VAL A 347 -35.46 -10.57 -21.10
CA VAL A 347 -34.71 -10.28 -22.34
C VAL A 347 -33.22 -10.66 -22.23
N LYS A 348 -32.60 -10.50 -21.06
CA LYS A 348 -31.15 -10.70 -20.83
C LYS A 348 -30.63 -12.07 -21.30
N PRO A 349 -31.19 -13.24 -20.89
CA PRO A 349 -30.59 -14.54 -21.20
C PRO A 349 -30.70 -14.95 -22.68
N LYS A 350 -31.65 -14.37 -23.43
CA LYS A 350 -31.88 -14.72 -24.84
C LYS A 350 -30.78 -14.20 -25.78
N TYR A 351 -30.08 -13.15 -25.38
CA TYR A 351 -28.98 -12.54 -26.15
C TYR A 351 -27.69 -13.39 -26.15
N GLU A 352 -27.38 -14.05 -25.03
CA GLU A 352 -26.09 -14.76 -24.86
C GLU A 352 -26.03 -16.10 -25.61
N ALA A 353 -27.18 -16.77 -25.79
CA ALA A 353 -27.24 -18.10 -26.40
C ALA A 353 -26.84 -18.11 -27.88
N MET A 354 -27.26 -17.11 -28.67
CA MET A 354 -27.00 -17.08 -30.11
C MET A 354 -25.53 -16.84 -30.47
N LYS A 355 -24.75 -16.24 -29.57
CA LYS A 355 -23.32 -15.93 -29.80
C LYS A 355 -22.45 -17.18 -29.97
N ARG A 356 -22.86 -18.36 -29.48
CA ARG A 356 -22.04 -19.59 -29.49
C ARG A 356 -22.13 -20.44 -30.76
N LYS A 357 -23.10 -20.19 -31.66
CA LYS A 357 -23.30 -21.04 -32.86
C LYS A 357 -22.45 -20.65 -34.08
N GLU A 358 -21.83 -19.47 -34.07
CA GLU A 358 -21.10 -18.90 -35.21
C GLU A 358 -19.68 -19.50 -35.38
N GLU A 359 -19.14 -20.15 -34.35
CA GLU A 359 -17.70 -20.46 -34.26
C GLU A 359 -17.31 -21.87 -34.79
N GLU A 360 -18.25 -22.83 -34.90
CA GLU A 360 -17.91 -24.23 -35.22
C GLU A 360 -17.78 -24.57 -36.72
N CYS A 361 -18.51 -23.90 -37.62
CA CYS A 361 -18.63 -24.29 -39.04
C CYS A 361 -17.35 -24.13 -39.90
N SER A 362 -16.30 -23.47 -39.40
CA SER A 362 -15.21 -22.93 -40.23
C SER A 362 -14.08 -23.91 -40.59
N ARG A 363 -14.12 -25.18 -40.16
CA ARG A 363 -12.89 -25.97 -39.94
C ARG A 363 -12.53 -27.07 -40.96
N GLU A 364 -13.47 -27.64 -41.72
CA GLU A 364 -13.26 -28.99 -42.33
C GLU A 364 -12.78 -29.03 -43.80
N LEU A 365 -12.46 -27.90 -44.43
CA LEU A 365 -12.53 -27.76 -45.90
C LEU A 365 -11.28 -28.12 -46.75
N SER A 366 -10.21 -28.73 -46.21
CA SER A 366 -8.83 -28.44 -46.67
C SER A 366 -7.88 -29.58 -47.15
N LEU A 367 -8.32 -30.83 -47.39
CA LEU A 367 -7.42 -32.01 -47.24
C LEU A 367 -7.18 -33.01 -48.42
N LYS A 368 -7.31 -32.65 -49.71
CA LYS A 368 -7.16 -33.62 -50.84
C LYS A 368 -6.26 -33.13 -52.00
N GLU A 369 -5.42 -34.02 -52.58
CA GLU A 369 -4.67 -33.78 -53.84
C GLU A 369 -4.20 -35.03 -54.65
N GLN A 370 -3.22 -35.82 -54.17
CA GLN A 370 -2.00 -36.03 -54.97
C GLN A 370 -1.60 -37.49 -55.36
N LYS A 371 -1.65 -37.84 -56.67
CA LYS A 371 -0.85 -38.92 -57.34
C LYS A 371 -0.95 -38.81 -58.88
N ARG A 372 0.09 -39.18 -59.67
CA ARG A 372 -0.07 -39.35 -61.16
C ARG A 372 1.00 -40.01 -62.05
N ASN A 373 2.29 -40.06 -61.69
CA ASN A 373 3.31 -39.60 -62.66
C ASN A 373 3.95 -40.53 -63.74
N GLU A 374 4.44 -41.74 -63.40
CA GLU A 374 5.90 -41.95 -63.62
C GLU A 374 6.42 -42.87 -64.78
N LEU A 375 5.77 -43.97 -65.17
CA LEU A 375 6.43 -45.05 -65.94
C LEU A 375 6.55 -44.80 -67.47
N TYR A 376 7.61 -45.31 -68.12
CA TYR A 376 7.79 -45.19 -69.58
C TYR A 376 8.56 -46.32 -70.34
N ALA A 377 9.87 -46.19 -70.63
CA ALA A 377 10.45 -46.65 -71.92
C ALA A 377 11.63 -47.66 -71.87
N LYS A 378 11.84 -48.39 -72.98
CA LYS A 378 12.92 -49.39 -73.22
C LYS A 378 13.16 -49.63 -74.73
N GLN A 379 14.42 -49.86 -75.17
CA GLN A 379 14.74 -50.29 -76.55
C GLN A 379 16.10 -51.04 -76.71
N GLY A 380 16.54 -51.32 -77.95
CA GLY A 380 17.66 -52.24 -78.30
C GLY A 380 18.90 -51.60 -78.99
N ARG A 381 19.76 -52.42 -79.63
CA ARG A 381 21.11 -52.03 -80.15
C ARG A 381 21.59 -52.76 -81.43
N GLY A 382 20.76 -53.57 -82.10
CA GLY A 382 21.21 -54.61 -83.04
C GLY A 382 21.62 -54.17 -84.46
N SER A 383 22.39 -53.08 -84.63
CA SER A 383 22.51 -52.39 -85.94
C SER A 383 23.91 -51.86 -86.29
N GLN A 384 25.00 -52.38 -85.71
CA GLN A 384 26.27 -51.63 -85.64
C GLN A 384 27.56 -52.32 -86.15
N PHE A 385 27.54 -53.60 -86.58
CA PHE A 385 28.74 -54.31 -87.05
C PHE A 385 28.46 -55.23 -88.27
N SER A 386 29.47 -55.40 -89.13
CA SER A 386 29.34 -56.09 -90.43
C SER A 386 29.91 -57.52 -90.49
N SER A 387 30.95 -57.83 -89.72
CA SER A 387 31.62 -59.14 -89.75
C SER A 387 32.11 -59.59 -88.37
N ARG A 388 32.31 -60.91 -88.21
CA ARG A 388 32.80 -61.50 -86.95
C ARG A 388 34.28 -61.21 -86.69
N GLU A 389 35.14 -61.30 -87.71
CA GLU A 389 36.58 -61.19 -87.53
C GLU A 389 37.01 -59.77 -87.13
N GLU A 390 36.37 -58.74 -87.71
CA GLU A 390 36.60 -57.34 -87.32
C GLU A 390 36.16 -57.09 -85.88
N ARG A 391 34.98 -57.59 -85.49
CA ARG A 391 34.46 -57.54 -84.11
C ARG A 391 35.42 -58.21 -83.12
N ASP A 392 35.80 -59.46 -83.38
CA ASP A 392 36.62 -60.25 -82.45
C ASP A 392 38.06 -59.69 -82.33
N LYS A 393 38.59 -59.07 -83.40
CA LYS A 393 39.89 -58.38 -83.40
C LYS A 393 39.85 -57.01 -82.71
N TRP A 394 38.72 -56.30 -82.76
CA TRP A 394 38.48 -55.10 -81.97
C TRP A 394 38.38 -55.44 -80.47
N ILE A 395 37.60 -56.47 -80.12
CA ILE A 395 37.46 -57.00 -78.74
C ILE A 395 38.83 -57.31 -78.12
N LEU A 396 39.74 -57.99 -78.84
CA LEU A 396 41.07 -58.35 -78.32
C LEU A 396 41.95 -57.14 -77.95
N ASN A 397 41.89 -56.05 -78.70
CA ASN A 397 42.63 -54.83 -78.36
C ASN A 397 42.00 -54.09 -77.18
N GLU A 398 40.66 -54.03 -77.14
CA GLU A 398 39.94 -53.40 -76.04
C GLU A 398 40.18 -54.15 -74.72
N LEU A 399 40.13 -55.49 -74.72
CA LEU A 399 40.48 -56.35 -73.58
C LEU A 399 41.90 -56.10 -73.05
N LYS A 400 42.87 -55.78 -73.92
CA LYS A 400 44.25 -55.47 -73.52
C LYS A 400 44.37 -54.09 -72.85
N SER A 401 43.66 -53.08 -73.38
CA SER A 401 43.53 -51.75 -72.77
C SER A 401 42.86 -51.86 -71.39
N LEU A 402 41.69 -52.50 -71.35
CA LEU A 402 40.87 -52.75 -70.18
C LEU A 402 41.64 -53.50 -69.08
N SER A 403 42.43 -54.52 -69.43
CA SER A 403 43.26 -55.28 -68.48
C SER A 403 44.36 -54.45 -67.82
N LYS A 404 44.88 -53.41 -68.47
CA LYS A 404 45.79 -52.44 -67.82
C LYS A 404 45.01 -51.54 -66.87
N GLN A 405 43.90 -50.96 -67.34
CA GLN A 405 43.05 -50.07 -66.54
C GLN A 405 42.55 -50.76 -65.26
N ILE A 406 42.15 -52.04 -65.35
CA ILE A 406 41.77 -52.88 -64.20
C ILE A 406 42.91 -52.98 -63.18
N ARG A 407 44.17 -53.16 -63.59
CA ARG A 407 45.32 -53.25 -62.68
C ARG A 407 45.57 -51.94 -61.94
N ASP A 408 45.53 -50.82 -62.66
CA ASP A 408 45.71 -49.49 -62.07
C ASP A 408 44.55 -49.13 -61.12
N LYS A 409 43.33 -49.53 -61.45
CA LYS A 409 42.13 -49.45 -60.59
C LYS A 409 42.23 -50.35 -59.34
N ILE A 410 42.78 -51.57 -59.45
CA ILE A 410 43.02 -52.46 -58.30
C ILE A 410 44.02 -51.81 -57.33
N ASN A 411 45.15 -51.27 -57.81
CA ASN A 411 46.13 -50.59 -56.97
C ASN A 411 45.55 -49.33 -56.30
N HIS A 412 44.70 -48.58 -57.00
CA HIS A 412 43.98 -47.44 -56.45
C HIS A 412 42.96 -47.87 -55.36
N ASN A 413 42.19 -48.93 -55.63
CA ASN A 413 41.24 -49.52 -54.68
C ASN A 413 41.93 -50.07 -53.42
N ALA A 414 43.12 -50.67 -53.55
CA ALA A 414 43.92 -51.14 -52.42
C ALA A 414 44.33 -49.99 -51.48
N LYS A 415 44.81 -48.87 -52.04
CA LYS A 415 45.13 -47.65 -51.25
C LYS A 415 43.88 -47.05 -50.60
N LEU A 416 42.76 -46.96 -51.34
CA LEU A 416 41.49 -46.52 -50.77
C LEU A 416 41.04 -47.40 -49.60
N MET A 417 41.21 -48.72 -49.67
CA MET A 417 40.87 -49.63 -48.56
C MET A 417 41.81 -49.50 -47.36
N GLU A 418 43.09 -49.13 -47.55
CA GLU A 418 43.97 -48.83 -46.41
C GLU A 418 43.59 -47.50 -45.73
N ASP A 419 43.35 -46.45 -46.52
CA ASP A 419 42.86 -45.16 -46.02
C ASP A 419 41.53 -45.31 -45.27
N LEU A 420 40.57 -46.05 -45.83
CA LEU A 420 39.28 -46.36 -45.18
C LEU A 420 39.45 -47.12 -43.86
N LYS A 421 40.47 -47.99 -43.73
CA LYS A 421 40.77 -48.68 -42.46
C LYS A 421 41.36 -47.72 -41.43
N ARG A 422 42.17 -46.73 -41.84
CA ARG A 422 42.68 -45.68 -40.95
C ARG A 422 41.57 -44.75 -40.48
N ASP A 423 40.70 -44.31 -41.40
CA ASP A 423 39.51 -43.51 -41.11
C ASP A 423 38.59 -44.25 -40.12
N SER A 424 38.27 -45.52 -40.37
CA SER A 424 37.41 -46.34 -39.52
C SER A 424 37.96 -46.57 -38.11
N ASN A 425 39.27 -46.63 -37.92
CA ASN A 425 39.87 -46.71 -36.59
C ASN A 425 39.74 -45.38 -35.83
N ALA A 426 40.03 -44.26 -36.51
CA ALA A 426 39.90 -42.92 -35.91
C ALA A 426 38.43 -42.59 -35.56
N GLU A 427 37.49 -43.00 -36.40
CA GLU A 427 36.05 -42.92 -36.18
C GLU A 427 35.62 -43.72 -34.94
N ALA A 428 36.15 -44.95 -34.75
CA ALA A 428 35.84 -45.78 -33.58
C ALA A 428 36.38 -45.18 -32.26
N ASP A 429 37.62 -44.70 -32.23
CA ASP A 429 38.20 -44.04 -31.04
C ASP A 429 37.50 -42.70 -30.72
N LEU A 430 37.05 -41.97 -31.73
CA LEU A 430 36.32 -40.71 -31.56
C LEU A 430 34.88 -40.96 -31.07
N ASN A 431 34.20 -41.97 -31.62
CA ASN A 431 32.88 -42.41 -31.16
C ASN A 431 32.92 -42.87 -29.70
N ARG A 432 33.93 -43.64 -29.27
CA ARG A 432 34.04 -44.07 -27.86
C ARG A 432 34.18 -42.89 -26.91
N LYS A 433 34.97 -41.86 -27.25
CA LYS A 433 35.08 -40.62 -26.45
C LYS A 433 33.80 -39.79 -26.44
N ILE A 434 33.10 -39.74 -27.58
CA ILE A 434 31.78 -39.09 -27.68
C ILE A 434 30.77 -39.82 -26.77
N GLU A 435 30.81 -41.16 -26.69
CA GLU A 435 29.97 -41.96 -25.80
C GLU A 435 30.36 -41.77 -24.32
N GLU A 436 31.64 -41.85 -23.97
CA GLU A 436 32.20 -41.56 -22.64
C GLU A 436 31.68 -40.20 -22.13
N HIS A 437 31.91 -39.10 -22.88
CA HIS A 437 31.46 -37.77 -22.49
C HIS A 437 29.93 -37.58 -22.61
N SER A 438 29.21 -38.30 -23.48
CA SER A 438 27.74 -38.22 -23.54
C SER A 438 27.10 -38.81 -22.27
N ASN A 439 27.68 -39.89 -21.72
CA ASN A 439 27.26 -40.46 -20.44
C ASN A 439 27.53 -39.50 -19.26
N GLU A 440 28.68 -38.82 -19.24
CA GLU A 440 28.97 -37.76 -18.27
C GLU A 440 28.00 -36.58 -18.40
N LEU A 441 27.67 -36.16 -19.62
CA LEU A 441 26.72 -35.09 -19.91
C LEU A 441 25.29 -35.45 -19.45
N GLU A 442 24.85 -36.71 -19.59
CA GLU A 442 23.58 -37.18 -19.07
C GLU A 442 23.56 -37.21 -17.54
N GLN A 443 24.66 -37.62 -16.87
CA GLN A 443 24.77 -37.52 -15.41
C GLN A 443 24.71 -36.06 -14.92
N LEU A 444 25.40 -35.14 -15.59
CA LEU A 444 25.35 -33.70 -15.29
C LEU A 444 23.95 -33.12 -15.52
N ARG A 445 23.24 -33.56 -16.58
CA ARG A 445 21.84 -33.21 -16.83
C ARG A 445 20.92 -33.67 -15.69
N LEU A 446 21.06 -34.91 -15.23
CA LEU A 446 20.28 -35.43 -14.10
C LEU A 446 20.55 -34.65 -12.81
N GLN A 447 21.79 -34.20 -12.56
CA GLN A 447 22.11 -33.31 -11.44
C GLN A 447 21.49 -31.91 -11.60
N ILE A 448 21.47 -31.35 -12.81
CA ILE A 448 20.80 -30.08 -13.09
C ILE A 448 19.29 -30.20 -12.84
N ASP A 449 18.65 -31.30 -13.25
CA ASP A 449 17.22 -31.54 -13.03
C ASP A 449 16.88 -31.82 -11.55
N ASP A 450 17.76 -32.46 -10.79
CA ASP A 450 17.64 -32.59 -9.34
C ASP A 450 17.79 -31.24 -8.61
N HIS A 451 18.77 -30.42 -9.00
CA HIS A 451 18.93 -29.07 -8.48
C HIS A 451 17.73 -28.17 -8.84
N ASN A 452 17.19 -28.28 -10.06
CA ASN A 452 15.96 -27.59 -10.48
C ASN A 452 14.76 -27.99 -9.60
N LYS A 453 14.55 -29.28 -9.33
CA LYS A 453 13.47 -29.77 -8.46
C LYS A 453 13.61 -29.20 -7.04
N LYS A 454 14.79 -29.30 -6.44
CA LYS A 454 15.09 -28.78 -5.09
C LYS A 454 14.92 -27.26 -5.02
N TYR A 455 15.37 -26.52 -6.03
CA TYR A 455 15.14 -25.08 -6.11
C TYR A 455 13.64 -24.74 -6.21
N TYR A 456 12.85 -25.51 -6.96
CA TYR A 456 11.41 -25.31 -7.09
C TYR A 456 10.64 -25.67 -5.81
N GLU A 457 11.08 -26.69 -5.08
CA GLU A 457 10.55 -27.05 -3.75
C GLU A 457 10.87 -25.95 -2.71
N LEU A 458 12.12 -25.49 -2.66
CA LEU A 458 12.52 -24.37 -1.80
C LEU A 458 11.80 -23.07 -2.19
N LYS A 459 11.54 -22.83 -3.48
CA LYS A 459 10.72 -21.71 -3.93
C LYS A 459 9.29 -21.82 -3.42
N LYS A 460 8.66 -23.00 -3.49
CA LYS A 460 7.32 -23.25 -2.94
C LYS A 460 7.26 -23.03 -1.42
N THR A 461 8.24 -23.51 -0.64
CA THR A 461 8.25 -23.29 0.81
C THR A 461 8.50 -21.82 1.16
N LYS A 462 9.40 -21.13 0.44
CA LYS A 462 9.63 -19.69 0.55
C LYS A 462 8.37 -18.88 0.22
N ASP A 463 7.66 -19.21 -0.85
CA ASP A 463 6.42 -18.52 -1.24
C ASP A 463 5.27 -18.83 -0.25
N HIS A 464 5.20 -20.04 0.32
CA HIS A 464 4.27 -20.39 1.40
C HIS A 464 4.55 -19.59 2.69
N PHE A 465 5.79 -19.55 3.17
CA PHE A 465 6.14 -18.73 4.34
C PHE A 465 5.93 -17.23 4.09
N GLN A 466 6.15 -16.75 2.86
CA GLN A 466 5.88 -15.35 2.52
C GLN A 466 4.37 -15.04 2.45
N ALA A 467 3.52 -15.98 2.03
CA ALA A 467 2.07 -15.87 2.16
C ALA A 467 1.63 -15.85 3.64
N MET A 468 2.16 -16.76 4.47
CA MET A 468 1.90 -16.81 5.92
C MET A 468 2.29 -15.49 6.61
N ARG A 469 3.49 -14.98 6.33
CA ARG A 469 3.98 -13.67 6.81
C ARG A 469 3.04 -12.53 6.43
N ASN A 470 2.54 -12.51 5.18
CA ASN A 470 1.62 -11.49 4.71
C ASN A 470 0.25 -11.58 5.39
N GLU A 471 -0.23 -12.79 5.73
CA GLU A 471 -1.47 -12.98 6.50
C GLU A 471 -1.31 -12.52 7.96
N LEU A 472 -0.22 -12.93 8.62
CA LEU A 472 0.11 -12.49 9.99
C LEU A 472 0.27 -10.96 10.06
N TRP A 473 0.92 -10.35 9.07
CA TRP A 473 1.09 -8.90 9.01
C TRP A 473 -0.23 -8.14 8.81
N ARG A 474 -1.17 -8.69 8.01
CA ARG A 474 -2.54 -8.15 7.92
C ARG A 474 -3.26 -8.21 9.26
N LYS A 475 -3.16 -9.32 9.99
CA LYS A 475 -3.73 -9.48 11.34
C LYS A 475 -3.10 -8.51 12.35
N GLU A 476 -1.78 -8.35 12.32
CA GLU A 476 -1.04 -7.42 13.18
C GLU A 476 -1.40 -5.95 12.89
N THR A 477 -1.59 -5.58 11.61
CA THR A 477 -2.07 -4.25 11.21
C THR A 477 -3.50 -4.01 11.70
N GLN A 478 -4.41 -4.97 11.48
CA GLN A 478 -5.81 -4.87 11.91
C GLN A 478 -5.94 -4.78 13.45
N MET A 479 -5.20 -5.60 14.20
CA MET A 479 -5.16 -5.56 15.66
C MET A 479 -4.52 -4.27 16.18
N THR A 480 -3.52 -3.71 15.48
CA THR A 480 -2.93 -2.41 15.82
C THR A 480 -3.94 -1.28 15.64
N GLN A 481 -4.74 -1.31 14.57
CA GLN A 481 -5.83 -0.35 14.35
C GLN A 481 -6.92 -0.47 15.44
N GLN A 482 -7.33 -1.69 15.78
CA GLN A 482 -8.31 -1.92 16.86
C GLN A 482 -7.77 -1.43 18.21
N LEU A 483 -6.53 -1.77 18.56
CA LEU A 483 -5.86 -1.27 19.77
C LEU A 483 -5.82 0.27 19.81
N GLN A 484 -5.54 0.92 18.69
CA GLN A 484 -5.55 2.39 18.60
C GLN A 484 -6.95 2.95 18.84
N THR A 485 -8.00 2.40 18.22
CA THR A 485 -9.38 2.86 18.47
C THR A 485 -9.81 2.65 19.93
N HIS A 486 -9.43 1.53 20.55
CA HIS A 486 -9.73 1.28 21.97
C HIS A 486 -8.96 2.22 22.91
N LYS A 487 -7.72 2.61 22.56
CA LYS A 487 -6.95 3.64 23.30
C LYS A 487 -7.56 5.04 23.14
N GLU A 488 -8.14 5.34 21.98
CA GLU A 488 -8.86 6.60 21.75
C GLU A 488 -10.18 6.64 22.53
N GLU A 489 -10.99 5.57 22.54
CA GLU A 489 -12.20 5.49 23.38
C GLU A 489 -11.88 5.48 24.88
N LEU A 490 -10.77 4.86 25.29
CA LEU A 490 -10.26 4.94 26.65
C LEU A 490 -9.88 6.39 27.02
N SER A 491 -9.23 7.12 26.11
CA SER A 491 -8.88 8.54 26.29
C SER A 491 -10.13 9.43 26.35
N LYS A 492 -11.12 9.21 25.47
CA LYS A 492 -12.41 9.92 25.47
C LYS A 492 -13.18 9.67 26.78
N THR A 493 -13.23 8.43 27.26
CA THR A 493 -13.91 8.09 28.53
C THR A 493 -13.18 8.67 29.74
N ASP A 494 -11.84 8.65 29.80
CA ASP A 494 -11.09 9.36 30.85
C ASP A 494 -11.24 10.89 30.77
N GLN A 495 -11.35 11.48 29.57
CA GLN A 495 -11.65 12.92 29.41
C GLN A 495 -13.07 13.27 29.86
N ALA A 496 -14.07 12.44 29.56
CA ALA A 496 -15.43 12.59 30.07
C ALA A 496 -15.44 12.52 31.61
N LEU A 497 -14.76 11.54 32.21
CA LEU A 497 -14.58 11.42 33.65
C LEU A 497 -13.90 12.68 34.25
N ARG A 498 -12.86 13.24 33.60
CA ARG A 498 -12.20 14.49 34.02
C ARG A 498 -13.13 15.71 33.98
N SER A 499 -14.11 15.73 33.08
CA SER A 499 -15.13 16.79 33.04
C SER A 499 -16.15 16.70 34.16
N MET A 500 -16.42 15.49 34.69
CA MET A 500 -17.48 15.22 35.67
C MET A 500 -16.98 15.13 37.12
N ALA A 501 -15.77 14.59 37.33
CA ALA A 501 -15.13 14.50 38.65
C ALA A 501 -14.33 15.77 39.01
N GLY A 502 -14.01 16.60 38.01
CA GLY A 502 -13.15 17.77 38.17
C GLY A 502 -11.66 17.44 38.03
N LYS A 503 -10.89 18.41 37.53
CA LYS A 503 -9.45 18.27 37.25
C LYS A 503 -8.61 17.89 38.49
N PRO A 504 -8.79 18.48 39.70
CA PRO A 504 -7.96 18.15 40.85
C PRO A 504 -8.01 16.67 41.26
N ILE A 505 -9.22 16.07 41.27
CA ILE A 505 -9.44 14.70 41.74
C ILE A 505 -8.79 13.68 40.80
N LEU A 506 -8.99 13.79 39.49
CA LEU A 506 -8.39 12.83 38.55
C LEU A 506 -6.91 13.10 38.24
N ASN A 507 -6.44 14.35 38.35
CA ASN A 507 -5.00 14.60 38.44
C ASN A 507 -4.42 13.89 39.67
N GLY A 508 -5.13 13.88 40.80
CA GLY A 508 -4.77 13.14 42.01
C GLY A 508 -4.68 11.62 41.76
N ARG A 509 -5.72 11.03 41.18
CA ARG A 509 -5.76 9.61 40.77
C ARG A 509 -4.56 9.25 39.87
N ASP A 510 -4.30 10.07 38.85
CA ASP A 510 -3.23 9.82 37.88
C ASP A 510 -1.83 10.03 38.50
N SER A 511 -1.71 10.93 39.49
CA SER A 511 -0.50 11.13 40.29
C SER A 511 -0.24 9.97 41.26
N VAL A 512 -1.28 9.43 41.91
CA VAL A 512 -1.17 8.21 42.73
C VAL A 512 -0.73 7.02 41.88
N ARG A 513 -1.29 6.86 40.67
CA ARG A 513 -0.85 5.82 39.73
C ARG A 513 0.65 5.92 39.42
N LYS A 514 1.15 7.12 39.08
CA LYS A 514 2.58 7.35 38.85
C LYS A 514 3.47 7.01 40.06
N VAL A 515 3.00 7.25 41.28
CA VAL A 515 3.73 6.87 42.51
C VAL A 515 3.75 5.35 42.69
N LEU A 516 2.64 4.66 42.40
CA LEU A 516 2.54 3.20 42.44
C LEU A 516 3.42 2.53 41.36
N ASP A 517 3.39 3.05 40.13
CA ASP A 517 4.26 2.59 39.04
C ASP A 517 5.74 2.71 39.45
N ASN A 518 6.14 3.85 40.05
CA ASN A 518 7.50 4.06 40.55
C ASN A 518 7.85 3.18 41.77
N PHE A 519 6.86 2.77 42.58
CA PHE A 519 7.06 1.80 43.67
C PHE A 519 7.25 0.37 43.16
N LEU A 520 6.63 0.01 42.04
CA LEU A 520 6.86 -1.27 41.36
C LEU A 520 8.26 -1.29 40.70
N GLU A 521 8.67 -0.21 40.04
CA GLU A 521 10.02 -0.06 39.45
C GLU A 521 11.15 -0.17 40.49
N ARG A 522 10.95 0.36 41.71
CA ARG A 522 11.94 0.29 42.80
C ARG A 522 12.04 -1.06 43.51
N GLY A 523 11.14 -2.01 43.22
CA GLY A 523 11.14 -3.34 43.83
C GLY A 523 10.78 -3.36 45.32
N SER A 524 11.13 -4.46 46.02
CA SER A 524 10.86 -4.63 47.45
C SER A 524 11.73 -3.68 48.30
N PRO A 525 11.19 -3.00 49.35
CA PRO A 525 9.87 -3.18 49.96
C PRO A 525 8.73 -2.34 49.34
N TYR A 526 9.01 -1.43 48.40
CA TYR A 526 8.00 -0.54 47.83
C TYR A 526 6.92 -1.29 47.03
N ALA A 527 7.29 -2.41 46.41
CA ALA A 527 6.37 -3.31 45.71
C ALA A 527 5.33 -4.00 46.63
N GLU A 528 5.54 -4.05 47.95
CA GLU A 528 4.51 -4.52 48.89
C GLU A 528 3.52 -3.40 49.20
N ILE A 529 4.00 -2.18 49.41
CA ILE A 529 3.19 -0.97 49.61
C ILE A 529 2.24 -0.75 48.41
N ALA A 530 2.68 -1.10 47.19
CA ALA A 530 1.87 -1.06 45.99
C ALA A 530 0.77 -2.15 45.91
N LYS A 531 0.90 -3.26 46.64
CA LYS A 531 -0.13 -4.32 46.76
C LYS A 531 -1.17 -4.01 47.84
N SER A 532 -0.77 -3.33 48.92
CA SER A 532 -1.67 -2.88 50.01
C SER A 532 -2.55 -1.67 49.65
N TYR A 533 -2.69 -1.36 48.36
CA TYR A 533 -3.53 -0.33 47.78
C TYR A 533 -4.58 -0.99 46.87
N TYR A 534 -5.86 -0.77 47.16
CA TYR A 534 -6.97 -1.48 46.51
C TYR A 534 -7.66 -0.65 45.41
N GLY A 535 -7.26 0.61 45.20
CA GLY A 535 -7.87 1.50 44.22
C GLY A 535 -8.94 2.45 44.77
N PRO A 536 -9.54 3.30 43.92
CA PRO A 536 -10.65 4.15 44.31
C PRO A 536 -11.92 3.33 44.57
N VAL A 537 -12.83 3.86 45.41
CA VAL A 537 -14.13 3.22 45.72
C VAL A 537 -14.92 2.88 44.45
N ILE A 538 -14.92 3.75 43.44
CA ILE A 538 -15.61 3.55 42.14
C ILE A 538 -15.09 2.37 41.31
N GLU A 539 -13.96 1.76 41.68
CA GLU A 539 -13.41 0.55 41.05
C GLU A 539 -13.68 -0.73 41.88
N ASN A 540 -14.26 -0.61 43.08
CA ASN A 540 -14.35 -1.68 44.10
C ASN A 540 -15.77 -2.11 44.48
N PHE A 541 -16.80 -1.63 43.79
CA PHE A 541 -18.17 -2.14 43.90
C PHE A 541 -18.89 -2.10 42.54
N SER A 542 -20.01 -2.81 42.43
CA SER A 542 -20.93 -2.73 41.29
C SER A 542 -22.38 -2.68 41.74
N CYS A 543 -23.25 -2.14 40.89
CA CYS A 543 -24.68 -1.96 41.15
C CYS A 543 -25.47 -1.99 39.82
N ASP A 544 -26.80 -2.06 39.92
CA ASP A 544 -27.69 -2.06 38.77
C ASP A 544 -27.97 -0.64 38.27
N LYS A 545 -28.18 -0.47 36.96
CA LYS A 545 -28.32 0.86 36.32
C LYS A 545 -29.43 1.74 36.92
N THR A 546 -30.49 1.12 37.44
CA THR A 546 -31.66 1.78 38.04
C THR A 546 -31.33 2.58 39.31
N ILE A 547 -30.19 2.34 39.96
CA ILE A 547 -29.78 3.05 41.18
C ILE A 547 -28.51 3.90 41.00
N TYR A 548 -28.01 4.09 39.77
CA TYR A 548 -26.80 4.89 39.53
C TYR A 548 -26.93 6.32 40.05
N THR A 549 -28.05 7.00 39.80
CA THR A 549 -28.29 8.37 40.28
C THR A 549 -28.26 8.43 41.81
N ALA A 550 -29.03 7.57 42.49
CA ALA A 550 -29.08 7.51 43.94
C ALA A 550 -27.70 7.25 44.57
N VAL A 551 -26.91 6.32 44.01
CA VAL A 551 -25.56 5.98 44.48
C VAL A 551 -24.57 7.12 44.22
N GLU A 552 -24.63 7.78 43.06
CA GLU A 552 -23.75 8.90 42.70
C GLU A 552 -24.03 10.16 43.53
N VAL A 553 -25.30 10.46 43.84
CA VAL A 553 -25.66 11.55 44.76
C VAL A 553 -25.20 11.24 46.18
N THR A 554 -25.45 10.02 46.67
CA THR A 554 -25.12 9.60 48.03
C THR A 554 -23.62 9.65 48.33
N ALA A 555 -22.78 9.17 47.40
CA ALA A 555 -21.34 9.18 47.56
C ALA A 555 -20.69 10.50 47.09
N GLY A 556 -21.25 11.18 46.08
CA GLY A 556 -20.68 12.38 45.49
C GLY A 556 -19.23 12.16 45.05
N ASN A 557 -18.30 12.90 45.66
CA ASN A 557 -16.86 12.77 45.38
C ASN A 557 -16.17 11.66 46.20
N ARG A 558 -16.85 11.01 47.16
CA ARG A 558 -16.32 9.87 47.93
C ARG A 558 -16.08 8.64 47.05
N LEU A 559 -16.72 8.56 45.89
CA LEU A 559 -16.44 7.58 44.84
C LEU A 559 -14.95 7.54 44.44
N PHE A 560 -14.25 8.68 44.53
CA PHE A 560 -12.84 8.80 44.15
C PHE A 560 -11.88 8.72 45.35
N HIS A 561 -12.37 8.36 46.55
CA HIS A 561 -11.50 8.07 47.68
C HIS A 561 -10.80 6.72 47.49
N HIS A 562 -9.51 6.64 47.84
CA HIS A 562 -8.66 5.49 47.61
C HIS A 562 -8.64 4.55 48.82
N ILE A 563 -9.11 3.31 48.67
CA ILE A 563 -9.10 2.29 49.71
C ILE A 563 -7.66 1.76 49.87
N VAL A 564 -7.16 1.74 51.11
CA VAL A 564 -5.82 1.21 51.45
C VAL A 564 -5.88 0.39 52.73
N GLU A 565 -5.01 -0.60 52.86
CA GLU A 565 -4.97 -1.50 54.02
C GLU A 565 -4.71 -0.74 55.33
N SER A 566 -3.70 0.15 55.31
CA SER A 566 -3.26 0.94 56.46
C SER A 566 -3.00 2.40 56.11
N ASP A 567 -3.25 3.26 57.08
CA ASP A 567 -2.78 4.65 57.15
C ASP A 567 -1.30 4.85 56.80
N LYS A 568 -0.42 3.87 57.07
CA LYS A 568 0.99 3.87 56.65
C LYS A 568 1.15 3.93 55.12
N VAL A 569 0.33 3.17 54.39
CA VAL A 569 0.36 3.08 52.91
C VAL A 569 -0.02 4.43 52.31
N GLY A 570 -1.18 4.97 52.70
CA GLY A 570 -1.64 6.30 52.26
C GLY A 570 -0.64 7.42 52.61
N THR A 571 -0.05 7.37 53.81
CA THR A 571 1.00 8.33 54.22
C THR A 571 2.25 8.25 53.34
N GLN A 572 2.68 7.04 52.95
CA GLN A 572 3.87 6.87 52.11
C GLN A 572 3.63 7.31 50.67
N ILE A 573 2.44 7.05 50.11
CA ILE A 573 2.03 7.54 48.79
C ILE A 573 1.99 9.08 48.79
N LEU A 574 1.39 9.70 49.81
CA LEU A 574 1.37 11.17 49.98
C LEU A 574 2.78 11.78 50.07
N LYS A 575 3.70 11.15 50.80
CA LYS A 575 5.09 11.62 50.93
C LYS A 575 5.80 11.67 49.58
N GLU A 576 5.74 10.60 48.80
CA GLU A 576 6.43 10.54 47.49
C GLU A 576 5.70 11.37 46.43
N MET A 577 4.36 11.49 46.49
CA MET A 577 3.58 12.42 45.65
C MET A 577 4.01 13.88 45.88
N ASN A 578 4.14 14.31 47.15
CA ASN A 578 4.59 15.66 47.53
C ASN A 578 6.06 15.90 47.16
N LYS A 579 6.94 14.92 47.39
CA LYS A 579 8.36 14.95 47.01
C LYS A 579 8.56 15.13 45.50
N LEU A 580 7.73 14.46 44.70
CA LEU A 580 7.69 14.59 43.23
C LEU A 580 6.89 15.82 42.74
N LYS A 581 6.31 16.61 43.66
CA LYS A 581 5.48 17.79 43.39
C LYS A 581 4.34 17.52 42.39
N LEU A 582 3.74 16.33 42.46
CA LEU A 582 2.71 15.91 41.52
C LEU A 582 1.36 16.61 41.79
N PRO A 583 0.63 17.04 40.75
CA PRO A 583 -0.59 17.82 40.92
C PRO A 583 -1.81 16.95 41.26
N GLY A 584 -2.70 17.50 42.08
CA GLY A 584 -4.03 16.94 42.34
C GLY A 584 -4.35 16.77 43.83
N GLU A 585 -5.59 16.39 44.11
CA GLU A 585 -6.11 16.15 45.46
C GLU A 585 -6.50 14.69 45.60
N VAL A 586 -6.12 14.06 46.71
CA VAL A 586 -6.38 12.64 46.98
C VAL A 586 -6.80 12.44 48.43
N THR A 587 -7.77 11.55 48.63
CA THR A 587 -8.28 11.17 49.95
C THR A 587 -8.15 9.67 50.11
N PHE A 588 -7.50 9.22 51.18
CA PHE A 588 -7.30 7.80 51.47
C PHE A 588 -8.28 7.32 52.54
N MET A 589 -8.78 6.10 52.37
CA MET A 589 -9.68 5.40 53.26
C MET A 589 -8.98 4.17 53.86
N PRO A 590 -8.23 4.35 54.96
CA PRO A 590 -7.47 3.28 55.59
C PRO A 590 -8.35 2.31 56.39
N LEU A 591 -8.42 1.05 55.95
CA LEU A 591 -9.25 -0.01 56.54
C LEU A 591 -8.94 -0.26 58.03
N ASN A 592 -7.71 -0.01 58.47
CA ASN A 592 -7.30 -0.13 59.87
C ASN A 592 -7.79 1.01 60.80
N ARG A 593 -8.28 2.15 60.27
CA ARG A 593 -8.79 3.28 61.08
C ARG A 593 -10.27 3.59 60.83
N LEU A 594 -10.90 3.03 59.80
CA LEU A 594 -12.32 3.25 59.50
C LEU A 594 -13.23 2.73 60.62
N GLN A 595 -13.84 3.66 61.36
CA GLN A 595 -14.90 3.36 62.31
C GLN A 595 -16.25 3.42 61.60
N VAL A 596 -17.01 2.34 61.72
CA VAL A 596 -18.35 2.18 61.13
C VAL A 596 -19.35 2.00 62.27
N LYS A 597 -20.47 2.72 62.23
CA LYS A 597 -21.62 2.40 63.08
C LYS A 597 -22.49 1.37 62.34
N ILE A 598 -22.83 0.30 63.03
CA ILE A 598 -23.91 -0.58 62.58
C ILE A 598 -25.22 0.18 62.81
N HIS A 599 -26.09 0.17 61.82
CA HIS A 599 -27.40 0.78 61.85
C HIS A 599 -28.43 -0.32 61.64
N ASP A 600 -29.43 -0.40 62.53
CA ASP A 600 -30.61 -1.21 62.30
C ASP A 600 -31.46 -0.50 61.25
N TYR A 601 -31.81 -1.22 60.18
CA TYR A 601 -32.63 -0.68 59.10
C TYR A 601 -34.12 -0.94 59.40
N PRO A 602 -35.02 0.01 59.10
CA PRO A 602 -36.46 -0.22 59.23
C PRO A 602 -36.93 -1.25 58.19
N ASP A 603 -37.87 -2.11 58.60
CA ASP A 603 -38.58 -3.03 57.71
C ASP A 603 -39.84 -2.32 57.18
N ASP A 604 -39.65 -1.39 56.24
CA ASP A 604 -40.71 -0.57 55.62
C ASP A 604 -40.80 -0.86 54.10
N PRO A 605 -41.99 -1.16 53.55
CA PRO A 605 -42.15 -1.64 52.18
C PRO A 605 -41.92 -0.59 51.08
N ASP A 606 -41.86 0.72 51.40
CA ASP A 606 -41.50 1.79 50.45
C ASP A 606 -40.02 2.21 50.57
N SER A 607 -39.20 1.47 51.34
CA SER A 607 -37.76 1.73 51.52
C SER A 607 -36.88 0.48 51.39
N ILE A 608 -35.63 0.66 50.95
CA ILE A 608 -34.64 -0.42 50.80
C ILE A 608 -33.25 0.08 51.23
N PRO A 609 -32.49 -0.64 52.08
CA PRO A 609 -31.11 -0.26 52.42
C PRO A 609 -30.20 -0.25 51.18
N MET A 610 -29.55 0.88 50.89
CA MET A 610 -28.73 1.03 49.68
C MET A 610 -27.64 -0.04 49.58
N LEU A 611 -27.00 -0.35 50.72
CA LEU A 611 -25.96 -1.38 50.84
C LEU A 611 -26.41 -2.75 50.30
N SER A 612 -27.69 -3.12 50.44
CA SER A 612 -28.24 -4.41 50.00
C SER A 612 -28.31 -4.58 48.48
N LYS A 613 -28.13 -3.49 47.71
CA LYS A 613 -28.14 -3.48 46.24
C LYS A 613 -26.75 -3.22 45.63
N LEU A 614 -25.71 -3.14 46.47
CA LEU A 614 -24.31 -3.06 46.04
C LEU A 614 -23.67 -4.45 46.11
N LYS A 615 -22.90 -4.82 45.08
CA LYS A 615 -22.11 -6.05 45.02
C LYS A 615 -20.63 -5.69 45.18
N TYR A 616 -19.98 -6.20 46.22
CA TYR A 616 -18.61 -5.84 46.61
C TYR A 616 -17.90 -6.99 47.35
N ASP A 617 -16.58 -6.88 47.51
CA ASP A 617 -15.74 -7.83 48.27
C ASP A 617 -15.79 -7.49 49.77
N GLU A 618 -15.90 -8.52 50.63
CA GLU A 618 -15.94 -8.40 52.09
C GLU A 618 -14.75 -7.62 52.67
N GLN A 619 -13.57 -7.69 52.02
CA GLN A 619 -12.40 -6.89 52.40
C GLN A 619 -12.67 -5.37 52.39
N HIS A 620 -13.61 -4.91 51.56
CA HIS A 620 -13.99 -3.51 51.39
C HIS A 620 -15.25 -3.12 52.16
N ASP A 621 -15.89 -4.05 52.87
CA ASP A 621 -17.15 -3.83 53.59
C ASP A 621 -17.12 -2.61 54.52
N LYS A 622 -16.03 -2.45 55.30
CA LYS A 622 -15.85 -1.28 56.19
C LYS A 622 -15.86 0.05 55.44
N ALA A 623 -15.25 0.11 54.25
CA ALA A 623 -15.21 1.33 53.44
C ALA A 623 -16.58 1.64 52.82
N LEU A 624 -17.30 0.60 52.36
CA LEU A 624 -18.60 0.77 51.71
C LEU A 624 -19.73 1.02 52.72
N ARG A 625 -19.72 0.40 53.91
CA ARG A 625 -20.62 0.78 55.01
C ARG A 625 -20.37 2.20 55.50
N TYR A 626 -19.13 2.67 55.53
CA TYR A 626 -18.82 4.06 55.91
C TYR A 626 -19.44 5.10 54.94
N ILE A 627 -19.57 4.77 53.65
CA ILE A 627 -20.15 5.66 52.64
C ILE A 627 -21.68 5.48 52.54
N PHE A 628 -22.14 4.23 52.42
CA PHE A 628 -23.52 3.90 52.03
C PHE A 628 -24.38 3.35 53.18
N GLY A 629 -23.78 2.86 54.27
CA GLY A 629 -24.48 2.17 55.37
C GLY A 629 -25.38 3.05 56.26
N LYS A 630 -25.42 4.37 56.03
CA LYS A 630 -26.38 5.30 56.64
C LYS A 630 -27.52 5.67 55.68
N THR A 631 -27.60 5.09 54.48
CA THR A 631 -28.50 5.55 53.41
C THR A 631 -29.56 4.51 53.03
N LEU A 632 -30.82 4.94 53.04
CA LEU A 632 -31.96 4.20 52.52
C LEU A 632 -32.38 4.76 51.14
N ILE A 633 -32.74 3.88 50.22
CA ILE A 633 -33.41 4.23 48.97
C ILE A 633 -34.92 4.21 49.26
N CYS A 634 -35.60 5.32 49.06
CA CYS A 634 -37.04 5.47 49.27
C CYS A 634 -37.76 5.66 47.93
N ARG A 635 -39.02 5.23 47.86
CA ARG A 635 -39.82 5.32 46.63
C ARG A 635 -40.10 6.76 46.18
N ASN A 636 -40.59 7.60 47.09
CA ASN A 636 -40.99 8.99 46.84
C ASN A 636 -40.31 9.95 47.84
N LEU A 637 -40.18 11.23 47.46
CA LEU A 637 -39.57 12.27 48.32
C LEU A 637 -40.33 12.47 49.64
N GLU A 638 -41.67 12.41 49.62
CA GLU A 638 -42.50 12.54 50.84
C GLU A 638 -42.10 11.51 51.90
N ARG A 639 -42.07 10.22 51.54
CA ARG A 639 -41.58 9.15 52.42
C ARG A 639 -40.13 9.34 52.83
N ALA A 640 -39.26 9.79 51.93
CA ALA A 640 -37.86 10.10 52.28
C ALA A 640 -37.76 11.17 53.38
N THR A 641 -38.68 12.15 53.43
CA THR A 641 -38.69 13.18 54.50
C THR A 641 -39.21 12.66 55.83
N GLU A 642 -40.24 11.82 55.85
CA GLU A 642 -40.78 11.21 57.07
C GLU A 642 -39.76 10.24 57.70
N LEU A 643 -39.17 9.39 56.85
CA LEU A 643 -38.38 8.24 57.23
C LEU A 643 -36.95 8.66 57.66
N ALA A 644 -36.38 9.70 57.05
CA ALA A 644 -35.13 10.32 57.53
C ALA A 644 -35.30 11.00 58.91
N LYS A 645 -36.49 11.54 59.19
CA LYS A 645 -36.82 12.20 60.47
C LYS A 645 -37.09 11.21 61.61
N SER A 646 -37.70 10.05 61.31
CA SER A 646 -38.00 9.02 62.32
C SER A 646 -36.82 8.13 62.65
N THR A 647 -35.99 7.76 61.67
CA THR A 647 -34.91 6.77 61.85
C THR A 647 -33.52 7.35 62.12
N GLY A 648 -33.30 8.63 61.78
CA GLY A 648 -31.96 9.22 61.84
C GLY A 648 -31.02 8.79 60.69
N LEU A 649 -31.52 8.04 59.71
CA LEU A 649 -30.80 7.66 58.48
C LEU A 649 -30.98 8.72 57.38
N ASP A 650 -30.01 8.81 56.46
CA ASP A 650 -30.19 9.65 55.27
C ASP A 650 -31.04 8.86 54.25
N CYS A 651 -31.93 9.52 53.52
CA CYS A 651 -32.83 8.89 52.55
C CYS A 651 -32.64 9.51 51.15
N VAL A 652 -32.80 8.73 50.09
CA VAL A 652 -32.65 9.20 48.70
C VAL A 652 -33.66 8.55 47.77
N THR A 653 -34.22 9.29 46.81
CA THR A 653 -35.11 8.76 45.77
C THR A 653 -34.31 8.12 44.62
N LEU A 654 -34.98 7.34 43.75
CA LEU A 654 -34.36 6.83 42.53
C LEU A 654 -33.94 7.96 41.57
N ASP A 655 -34.71 9.05 41.54
CA ASP A 655 -34.45 10.24 40.73
C ASP A 655 -33.30 11.12 41.25
N GLY A 656 -32.86 10.90 42.50
CA GLY A 656 -31.67 11.52 43.09
C GLY A 656 -31.94 12.60 44.15
N ASP A 657 -33.20 12.83 44.55
CA ASP A 657 -33.51 13.75 45.65
C ASP A 657 -33.10 13.14 46.99
N GLN A 658 -32.21 13.83 47.72
CA GLN A 658 -31.63 13.38 48.97
C GLN A 658 -32.15 14.19 50.16
N VAL A 659 -32.61 13.49 51.19
CA VAL A 659 -32.95 14.02 52.51
C VAL A 659 -31.92 13.54 53.51
N SER A 660 -31.16 14.44 54.14
CA SER A 660 -30.36 14.05 55.31
C SER A 660 -31.20 14.05 56.57
N SER A 661 -30.93 13.12 57.49
CA SER A 661 -31.50 13.17 58.85
C SER A 661 -31.08 14.39 59.69
N LYS A 662 -30.15 15.21 59.18
CA LYS A 662 -29.83 16.53 59.72
C LYS A 662 -30.73 17.66 59.19
N GLY A 663 -31.72 17.36 58.36
CA GLY A 663 -32.70 18.31 57.85
C GLY A 663 -32.29 19.07 56.56
N SER A 664 -31.17 18.72 55.93
CA SER A 664 -30.79 19.28 54.63
C SER A 664 -31.45 18.51 53.48
N LEU A 665 -32.10 19.23 52.57
CA LEU A 665 -32.65 18.71 51.31
C LEU A 665 -31.73 19.08 50.15
N THR A 666 -31.39 18.10 49.32
CA THR A 666 -30.55 18.28 48.12
C THR A 666 -31.24 17.59 46.93
N GLY A 667 -31.64 18.35 45.93
CA GLY A 667 -32.31 17.83 44.73
C GLY A 667 -31.99 18.68 43.50
N GLY A 668 -32.34 18.18 42.30
CA GLY A 668 -32.05 18.87 41.05
C GLY A 668 -32.10 17.97 39.82
N TYR A 669 -31.84 18.53 38.63
CA TYR A 669 -31.87 17.76 37.38
C TYR A 669 -30.58 16.93 37.20
N PHE A 670 -30.68 15.63 37.46
CA PHE A 670 -29.60 14.67 37.24
C PHE A 670 -29.68 14.06 35.84
N ASN A 671 -28.78 14.46 34.94
CA ASN A 671 -28.71 13.91 33.60
C ASN A 671 -28.09 12.50 33.62
N THR A 672 -28.92 11.47 33.42
CA THR A 672 -28.52 10.05 33.38
C THR A 672 -27.46 9.73 32.32
N SER A 673 -27.37 10.49 31.23
CA SER A 673 -26.30 10.32 30.22
C SER A 673 -24.91 10.78 30.70
N ARG A 674 -24.83 11.39 31.89
CA ARG A 674 -23.59 11.81 32.57
C ARG A 674 -23.29 11.03 33.85
N SER A 675 -23.79 9.79 33.97
CA SER A 675 -23.40 8.87 35.05
C SER A 675 -21.89 8.62 35.07
N ARG A 676 -21.26 8.94 36.19
CA ARG A 676 -19.86 8.64 36.50
C ARG A 676 -19.62 7.13 36.54
N LEU A 677 -20.59 6.35 37.04
CA LEU A 677 -20.52 4.89 37.15
C LEU A 677 -20.56 4.21 35.78
N GLU A 678 -21.45 4.63 34.87
CA GLU A 678 -21.47 4.05 33.52
C GLU A 678 -20.19 4.33 32.73
N ILE A 679 -19.63 5.55 32.84
CA ILE A 679 -18.37 5.91 32.18
C ILE A 679 -17.20 5.13 32.77
N GLN A 680 -17.15 4.97 34.10
CA GLN A 680 -16.12 4.15 34.76
C GLN A 680 -16.22 2.66 34.36
N LYS A 681 -17.43 2.12 34.19
CA LYS A 681 -17.62 0.74 33.69
C LYS A 681 -17.06 0.58 32.28
N LYS A 682 -17.44 1.45 31.34
CA LYS A 682 -16.91 1.44 29.96
C LYS A 682 -15.39 1.61 29.92
N ARG A 683 -14.84 2.50 30.75
CA ARG A 683 -13.40 2.69 30.94
C ARG A 683 -12.70 1.41 31.41
N SER A 684 -13.31 0.64 32.31
CA SER A 684 -12.78 -0.66 32.76
C SER A 684 -12.78 -1.69 31.62
N GLU A 685 -13.90 -1.79 30.89
CA GLU A 685 -14.06 -2.68 29.72
C GLU A 685 -13.02 -2.37 28.63
N TYR A 686 -12.84 -1.10 28.25
CA TYR A 686 -11.79 -0.68 27.31
C TYR A 686 -10.37 -0.89 27.85
N THR A 687 -10.13 -0.72 29.15
CA THR A 687 -8.82 -0.99 29.77
C THR A 687 -8.45 -2.48 29.66
N GLN A 688 -9.42 -3.37 29.86
CA GLN A 688 -9.19 -4.81 29.73
C GLN A 688 -8.98 -5.21 28.26
N GLN A 689 -9.84 -4.76 27.34
CA GLN A 689 -9.68 -4.99 25.91
C GLN A 689 -8.30 -4.53 25.40
N THR A 690 -7.88 -3.31 25.78
CA THR A 690 -6.56 -2.75 25.44
C THR A 690 -5.42 -3.70 25.86
N ARG A 691 -5.46 -4.24 27.08
CA ARG A 691 -4.44 -5.17 27.60
C ARG A 691 -4.42 -6.50 26.85
N ASP A 692 -5.58 -7.00 26.43
CA ASP A 692 -5.67 -8.30 25.76
C ASP A 692 -5.23 -8.19 24.29
N PHE A 693 -5.60 -7.12 23.58
CA PHE A 693 -5.02 -6.79 22.27
C PHE A 693 -3.51 -6.58 22.32
N GLU A 694 -2.96 -5.95 23.38
CA GLU A 694 -1.50 -5.82 23.56
C GLU A 694 -0.80 -7.18 23.77
N LYS A 695 -1.45 -8.17 24.41
CA LYS A 695 -0.90 -9.53 24.49
C LYS A 695 -0.92 -10.22 23.13
N GLU A 696 -2.00 -10.09 22.37
CA GLU A 696 -2.15 -10.74 21.06
C GLU A 696 -1.21 -10.15 20.00
N LEU A 697 -1.04 -8.83 19.96
CA LEU A 697 -0.04 -8.18 19.11
C LEU A 697 1.39 -8.64 19.43
N ASN A 698 1.72 -8.87 20.70
CA ASN A 698 3.02 -9.43 21.08
C ASN A 698 3.18 -10.92 20.67
N LYS A 699 2.10 -11.71 20.57
CA LYS A 699 2.16 -13.06 19.96
C LYS A 699 2.39 -12.95 18.45
N LEU A 700 1.55 -12.19 17.74
CA LEU A 700 1.63 -11.97 16.30
C LEU A 700 3.01 -11.47 15.86
N ARG A 701 3.62 -10.53 16.60
CA ARG A 701 4.98 -10.04 16.31
C ARG A 701 6.07 -11.10 16.48
N ASN A 702 5.92 -12.00 17.46
CA ASN A 702 6.83 -13.14 17.62
C ASN A 702 6.65 -14.18 16.51
N GLU A 703 5.40 -14.46 16.09
CA GLU A 703 5.08 -15.34 14.97
C GLU A 703 5.64 -14.79 13.64
N ILE A 704 5.43 -13.50 13.34
CA ILE A 704 6.02 -12.83 12.18
C ILE A 704 7.55 -13.00 12.19
N LYS A 705 8.21 -12.69 13.33
CA LYS A 705 9.66 -12.84 13.48
C LYS A 705 10.15 -14.29 13.29
N GLN A 706 9.37 -15.28 13.71
CA GLN A 706 9.66 -16.69 13.42
C GLN A 706 9.53 -17.01 11.93
N THR A 707 8.46 -16.57 11.26
CA THR A 707 8.32 -16.79 9.80
C THR A 707 9.40 -16.07 8.98
N GLU A 708 9.85 -14.89 9.39
CA GLU A 708 10.97 -14.20 8.73
C GLU A 708 12.29 -14.95 8.88
N ASN A 709 12.56 -15.56 10.04
CA ASN A 709 13.70 -16.45 10.21
C ASN A 709 13.61 -17.68 9.29
N SER A 710 12.43 -18.28 9.13
CA SER A 710 12.20 -19.39 8.18
C SER A 710 12.39 -18.98 6.72
N ILE A 711 11.95 -17.78 6.32
CA ILE A 711 12.21 -17.25 4.97
C ILE A 711 13.72 -17.08 4.75
N ASN A 712 14.43 -16.53 5.73
CA ASN A 712 15.88 -16.29 5.64
C ASN A 712 16.68 -17.61 5.53
N SER A 713 16.29 -18.68 6.24
CA SER A 713 16.93 -19.98 6.09
C SER A 713 16.69 -20.59 4.71
N VAL A 714 15.45 -20.59 4.21
CA VAL A 714 15.11 -21.12 2.88
C VAL A 714 15.82 -20.32 1.77
N VAL A 715 15.88 -18.99 1.84
CA VAL A 715 16.62 -18.16 0.87
C VAL A 715 18.12 -18.49 0.87
N SER A 716 18.72 -18.78 2.03
CA SER A 716 20.11 -19.25 2.11
C SER A 716 20.31 -20.61 1.42
N GLU A 717 19.33 -21.50 1.49
CA GLU A 717 19.38 -22.81 0.82
C GLU A 717 19.12 -22.71 -0.69
N MET A 718 18.24 -21.79 -1.12
CA MET A 718 18.06 -21.46 -2.54
C MET A 718 19.38 -20.96 -3.16
N GLN A 719 20.06 -20.01 -2.52
CA GLN A 719 21.36 -19.51 -2.99
C GLN A 719 22.46 -20.61 -3.04
N LYS A 720 22.50 -21.51 -2.05
CA LYS A 720 23.40 -22.69 -2.05
C LYS A 720 23.08 -23.67 -3.17
N THR A 721 21.83 -23.74 -3.62
CA THR A 721 21.37 -24.64 -4.69
C THR A 721 21.64 -24.03 -6.06
N GLU A 722 21.32 -22.75 -6.22
CA GLU A 722 21.59 -21.93 -7.42
C GLU A 722 23.09 -21.84 -7.73
N THR A 723 23.94 -21.62 -6.72
CA THR A 723 25.41 -21.61 -6.92
C THR A 723 26.03 -22.98 -7.18
N LYS A 724 25.35 -24.08 -6.80
CA LYS A 724 25.72 -25.44 -7.27
C LYS A 724 25.28 -25.64 -8.72
N GLN A 725 24.03 -25.30 -9.04
CA GLN A 725 23.45 -25.42 -10.37
C GLN A 725 24.26 -24.65 -11.43
N GLY A 726 24.68 -23.42 -11.13
CA GLY A 726 25.56 -22.65 -12.00
C GLY A 726 26.85 -23.39 -12.33
N LYS A 727 27.55 -23.93 -11.31
CA LYS A 727 28.77 -24.73 -11.52
C LYS A 727 28.54 -25.99 -12.33
N THR A 728 27.45 -26.73 -12.09
CA THR A 728 27.11 -27.91 -12.89
C THR A 728 26.81 -27.53 -14.35
N LYS A 729 26.14 -26.39 -14.58
CA LYS A 729 25.85 -25.85 -15.92
C LYS A 729 27.11 -25.35 -16.66
N ASP A 730 28.03 -24.69 -15.96
CA ASP A 730 29.33 -24.27 -16.51
C ASP A 730 30.19 -25.46 -16.96
N ILE A 731 30.05 -26.62 -16.32
CA ILE A 731 30.73 -27.87 -16.70
C ILE A 731 29.99 -28.52 -17.88
N PHE A 732 28.65 -28.60 -17.81
CA PHE A 732 27.80 -29.13 -18.87
C PHE A 732 28.03 -28.40 -20.22
N GLU A 733 28.08 -27.07 -20.22
CA GLU A 733 28.28 -26.28 -21.45
C GLU A 733 29.67 -26.48 -22.07
N LYS A 734 30.71 -26.71 -21.25
CA LYS A 734 32.06 -27.06 -21.73
C LYS A 734 32.06 -28.45 -22.38
N LEU A 735 31.54 -29.46 -21.68
CA LEU A 735 31.47 -30.83 -22.19
C LEU A 735 30.61 -30.90 -23.46
N GLN A 736 29.51 -30.14 -23.52
CA GLN A 736 28.68 -30.02 -24.72
C GLN A 736 29.43 -29.37 -25.89
N GLY A 737 30.28 -28.36 -25.62
CA GLY A 737 31.17 -27.76 -26.60
C GLY A 737 32.24 -28.73 -27.13
N GLU A 738 32.85 -29.51 -26.24
CA GLU A 738 33.85 -30.53 -26.57
C GLU A 738 33.23 -31.66 -27.41
N ILE A 739 32.09 -32.21 -27.00
CA ILE A 739 31.32 -33.20 -27.77
C ILE A 739 30.90 -32.62 -29.13
N ARG A 740 30.55 -31.33 -29.21
CA ARG A 740 30.22 -30.69 -30.49
C ARG A 740 31.44 -30.63 -31.41
N LEU A 741 32.61 -30.23 -30.92
CA LEU A 741 33.84 -30.22 -31.72
C LEU A 741 34.20 -31.64 -32.20
N MET A 742 34.12 -32.63 -31.31
CA MET A 742 34.31 -34.04 -31.68
C MET A 742 33.30 -34.53 -32.73
N LYS A 743 32.03 -34.12 -32.65
CA LYS A 743 31.02 -34.46 -33.68
C LYS A 743 31.24 -33.71 -35.00
N GLU A 744 31.75 -32.47 -34.97
CA GLU A 744 32.16 -31.76 -36.19
C GLU A 744 33.42 -32.36 -36.83
N GLU A 745 34.31 -32.98 -36.05
CA GLU A 745 35.42 -33.80 -36.56
C GLU A 745 34.94 -35.15 -37.10
N LEU A 746 34.05 -35.84 -36.38
CA LEU A 746 33.42 -37.09 -36.81
C LEU A 746 32.71 -36.91 -38.16
N LEU A 747 31.88 -35.88 -38.31
CA LEU A 747 31.19 -35.54 -39.56
C LEU A 747 32.16 -35.21 -40.71
N ARG A 748 33.37 -34.70 -40.42
CA ARG A 748 34.42 -34.55 -41.44
C ARG A 748 35.00 -35.90 -41.84
N ILE A 749 35.32 -36.76 -40.87
CA ILE A 749 35.81 -38.12 -41.11
C ILE A 749 34.76 -38.91 -41.89
N GLU A 750 33.50 -38.94 -41.46
CA GLU A 750 32.36 -39.55 -42.18
C GLU A 750 32.19 -38.99 -43.59
N LYS A 751 32.37 -37.68 -43.81
CA LYS A 751 32.27 -37.09 -45.16
C LYS A 751 33.44 -37.49 -46.05
N TYR A 752 34.67 -37.54 -45.54
CA TYR A 752 35.81 -38.04 -46.29
C TYR A 752 35.70 -39.55 -46.54
N ARG A 753 35.33 -40.32 -45.51
CA ARG A 753 35.08 -41.76 -45.55
C ARG A 753 33.97 -42.09 -46.53
N SER A 754 32.79 -41.50 -46.44
CA SER A 754 31.69 -41.73 -47.39
C SER A 754 32.03 -41.27 -48.82
N THR A 755 32.90 -40.26 -48.99
CA THR A 755 33.44 -39.89 -50.32
C THR A 755 34.45 -40.94 -50.82
N ARG A 756 35.30 -41.48 -49.93
CA ARG A 756 36.23 -42.60 -50.22
C ARG A 756 35.50 -43.93 -50.44
N GLU A 757 34.39 -44.19 -49.76
CA GLU A 757 33.51 -45.35 -49.93
C GLU A 757 32.66 -45.20 -51.18
N ARG A 758 32.18 -44.00 -51.55
CA ARG A 758 31.59 -43.75 -52.87
C ARG A 758 32.63 -43.89 -53.98
N SER A 759 33.86 -43.41 -53.77
CA SER A 759 34.97 -43.64 -54.70
C SER A 759 35.34 -45.13 -54.78
N ALA A 760 35.33 -45.87 -53.67
CA ALA A 760 35.63 -47.30 -53.65
C ALA A 760 34.47 -48.18 -54.15
N THR A 761 33.22 -47.80 -53.93
CA THR A 761 32.04 -48.49 -54.50
C THR A 761 31.82 -48.09 -55.95
N GLN A 762 32.15 -46.88 -56.39
CA GLN A 762 32.22 -46.52 -57.81
C GLN A 762 33.46 -47.17 -58.47
N CYS A 763 34.57 -47.37 -57.76
CA CYS A 763 35.72 -48.12 -58.27
C CYS A 763 35.40 -49.62 -58.34
N LYS A 764 34.70 -50.20 -57.35
CA LYS A 764 34.19 -51.58 -57.39
C LYS A 764 33.12 -51.76 -58.44
N ALA A 765 32.09 -50.92 -58.50
CA ALA A 765 31.05 -50.97 -59.55
C ALA A 765 31.63 -50.64 -60.93
N SER A 766 32.68 -49.82 -61.05
CA SER A 766 33.44 -49.65 -62.29
C SER A 766 34.30 -50.87 -62.60
N LEU A 767 34.87 -51.56 -61.60
CA LEU A 767 35.59 -52.82 -61.80
C LEU A 767 34.64 -53.97 -62.13
N GLU A 768 33.44 -54.00 -61.56
CA GLU A 768 32.36 -54.96 -61.83
C GLU A 768 31.70 -54.68 -63.17
N ALA A 769 31.47 -53.42 -63.53
CA ALA A 769 31.05 -53.04 -64.88
C ALA A 769 32.16 -53.32 -65.90
N MET A 770 33.43 -53.02 -65.61
CA MET A 770 34.56 -53.38 -66.48
C MET A 770 34.78 -54.90 -66.55
N ASN A 771 34.47 -55.65 -65.49
CA ASN A 771 34.51 -57.12 -65.48
C ASN A 771 33.27 -57.73 -66.14
N SER A 772 32.12 -57.05 -66.12
CA SER A 772 30.87 -57.46 -66.76
C SER A 772 30.84 -57.10 -68.24
N THR A 773 31.45 -55.99 -68.66
CA THR A 773 31.74 -55.73 -70.07
C THR A 773 32.90 -56.60 -70.55
N LYS A 774 33.96 -56.84 -69.76
CA LYS A 774 34.97 -57.85 -70.08
C LYS A 774 34.33 -59.23 -70.29
N SER A 775 33.56 -59.71 -69.31
CA SER A 775 32.88 -61.01 -69.38
C SER A 775 31.82 -61.05 -70.49
N GLY A 776 31.12 -59.93 -70.72
CA GLY A 776 30.20 -59.73 -71.82
C GLY A 776 30.88 -59.83 -73.18
N LEU A 777 32.02 -59.18 -73.38
CA LEU A 777 32.82 -59.24 -74.62
C LEU A 777 33.49 -60.62 -74.78
N GLU A 778 33.92 -61.26 -73.69
CA GLU A 778 34.41 -62.66 -73.64
C GLU A 778 33.29 -63.69 -73.93
N ALA A 779 32.02 -63.32 -73.76
CA ALA A 779 30.84 -64.11 -74.10
C ALA A 779 30.27 -63.78 -75.50
N GLU A 780 30.23 -62.51 -75.91
CA GLU A 780 29.81 -62.04 -77.24
C GLU A 780 30.75 -62.54 -78.33
N LEU A 781 32.02 -62.79 -78.01
CA LEU A 781 32.96 -63.68 -78.74
C LEU A 781 32.33 -65.02 -79.21
N LYS A 782 31.12 -65.36 -78.72
CA LYS A 782 30.35 -66.58 -78.96
C LYS A 782 28.81 -66.38 -79.17
N GLN A 783 28.23 -65.17 -79.33
CA GLN A 783 26.74 -64.96 -79.12
C GLN A 783 25.95 -63.83 -79.87
N GLU A 784 24.68 -63.54 -79.42
CA GLU A 784 23.52 -62.82 -80.06
C GLU A 784 22.54 -62.06 -79.06
N LEU A 785 21.34 -61.55 -79.47
CA LEU A 785 20.51 -60.45 -78.84
C LEU A 785 18.95 -60.71 -78.66
N LEU A 786 18.20 -59.95 -77.80
CA LEU A 786 16.68 -59.97 -77.67
C LEU A 786 15.95 -58.68 -77.07
N SER A 787 14.64 -58.70 -76.69
CA SER A 787 13.67 -57.52 -76.70
C SER A 787 12.81 -57.06 -75.44
N SER A 788 11.45 -57.19 -75.40
CA SER A 788 10.40 -56.11 -75.14
C SER A 788 9.76 -55.81 -73.72
N LEU A 789 8.43 -55.53 -73.57
CA LEU A 789 7.76 -54.66 -72.52
C LEU A 789 6.27 -55.03 -72.07
N SER A 790 5.50 -54.15 -71.35
CA SER A 790 4.20 -54.41 -70.60
C SER A 790 3.11 -53.26 -70.60
N VAL A 791 2.05 -53.30 -69.73
CA VAL A 791 0.71 -52.57 -69.83
C VAL A 791 0.06 -51.89 -68.57
N GLN A 792 0.46 -52.14 -67.32
CA GLN A 792 -0.47 -52.23 -66.16
C GLN A 792 -0.97 -50.92 -65.46
N ASP A 793 -0.56 -49.72 -65.89
CA ASP A 793 -0.21 -48.65 -64.93
C ASP A 793 -1.15 -47.41 -64.84
N GLN A 794 -2.48 -47.53 -65.05
CA GLN A 794 -3.29 -46.38 -65.54
C GLN A 794 -4.64 -46.05 -64.85
N ARG A 795 -4.93 -46.48 -63.60
CA ARG A 795 -6.29 -46.37 -62.99
C ARG A 795 -6.50 -45.43 -61.78
N GLU A 796 -5.47 -44.83 -61.21
CA GLU A 796 -5.48 -44.46 -59.77
C GLU A 796 -5.82 -42.97 -59.46
N ILE A 797 -6.62 -42.28 -60.28
CA ILE A 797 -6.53 -40.81 -60.40
C ILE A 797 -7.79 -40.00 -59.98
N ASP A 798 -9.02 -40.55 -60.05
CA ASP A 798 -10.23 -39.69 -60.19
C ASP A 798 -11.00 -39.28 -58.91
N GLN A 799 -10.89 -40.01 -57.78
CA GLN A 799 -11.89 -39.96 -56.68
C GLN A 799 -11.91 -38.72 -55.76
N LEU A 800 -11.12 -37.68 -56.00
CA LEU A 800 -10.74 -36.72 -54.95
C LEU A 800 -11.57 -35.40 -54.86
N ASN A 801 -12.61 -35.18 -55.69
CA ASN A 801 -13.07 -33.80 -55.95
C ASN A 801 -14.36 -33.28 -55.25
N ASP A 802 -15.29 -34.12 -54.75
CA ASP A 802 -16.68 -33.65 -54.51
C ASP A 802 -17.00 -32.97 -53.16
N ASP A 803 -16.37 -33.35 -52.04
CA ASP A 803 -16.90 -33.05 -50.69
C ASP A 803 -16.92 -31.56 -50.29
N ILE A 804 -16.16 -30.71 -50.99
CA ILE A 804 -15.73 -29.37 -50.55
C ILE A 804 -16.86 -28.32 -50.51
N ARG A 805 -18.07 -28.60 -51.03
CA ARG A 805 -19.10 -27.56 -51.28
C ARG A 805 -20.10 -27.26 -50.16
N LYS A 806 -20.43 -28.21 -49.26
CA LYS A 806 -21.63 -28.08 -48.39
C LYS A 806 -21.51 -27.05 -47.24
N LEU A 807 -20.35 -26.95 -46.61
CA LEU A 807 -20.19 -26.32 -45.28
C LEU A 807 -20.33 -24.78 -45.25
N ASN A 808 -20.42 -24.11 -46.41
CA ASN A 808 -20.35 -22.64 -46.49
C ASN A 808 -21.68 -21.90 -46.23
N GLN A 809 -22.81 -22.60 -46.06
CA GLN A 809 -24.14 -21.97 -46.09
C GLN A 809 -24.73 -21.67 -44.70
N GLU A 810 -24.52 -22.54 -43.72
CA GLU A 810 -25.18 -22.48 -42.40
C GLU A 810 -24.69 -21.31 -41.53
N ASN A 811 -23.45 -20.84 -41.73
CA ASN A 811 -22.81 -19.83 -40.88
C ASN A 811 -23.43 -18.41 -41.00
N LYS A 812 -24.25 -18.13 -42.03
CA LYS A 812 -24.79 -16.78 -42.27
C LYS A 812 -26.05 -16.43 -41.46
N GLU A 813 -26.80 -17.41 -40.97
CA GLU A 813 -28.13 -17.15 -40.38
C GLU A 813 -28.07 -16.80 -38.89
N ALA A 814 -27.05 -17.27 -38.15
CA ALA A 814 -26.92 -17.02 -36.71
C ALA A 814 -26.63 -15.54 -36.39
N PHE A 815 -25.81 -14.88 -37.23
CA PHE A 815 -25.31 -13.51 -37.01
C PHE A 815 -26.43 -12.46 -36.91
N THR A 816 -27.47 -12.55 -37.75
CA THR A 816 -28.51 -11.51 -37.86
C THR A 816 -29.47 -11.45 -36.69
N GLN A 817 -29.75 -12.57 -36.01
CA GLN A 817 -30.71 -12.59 -34.90
C GLN A 817 -30.17 -11.93 -33.63
N ARG A 818 -28.85 -12.01 -33.38
CA ARG A 818 -28.19 -11.42 -32.20
C ARG A 818 -28.41 -9.90 -32.10
N MET A 819 -28.38 -9.22 -33.25
CA MET A 819 -28.34 -7.75 -33.33
C MET A 819 -29.70 -7.07 -33.06
N GLN A 820 -30.82 -7.78 -33.17
CA GLN A 820 -32.16 -7.22 -32.90
C GLN A 820 -32.48 -7.14 -31.40
N LEU A 821 -32.03 -8.13 -30.61
CA LEU A 821 -32.30 -8.20 -29.16
C LEU A 821 -31.59 -7.09 -28.37
N GLU A 822 -30.42 -6.65 -28.84
CA GLU A 822 -29.57 -5.64 -28.19
C GLU A 822 -30.25 -4.25 -28.12
N VAL A 823 -31.07 -3.92 -29.11
CA VAL A 823 -31.79 -2.62 -29.20
C VAL A 823 -32.97 -2.55 -28.22
N VAL A 824 -33.65 -3.66 -27.95
CA VAL A 824 -34.84 -3.70 -27.08
C VAL A 824 -34.47 -3.42 -25.63
N LYS A 825 -33.40 -4.07 -25.13
CA LYS A 825 -32.88 -3.92 -23.77
C LYS A 825 -32.70 -2.46 -23.37
N ASN A 826 -31.93 -1.70 -24.16
CA ASN A 826 -31.54 -0.33 -23.85
C ASN A 826 -32.71 0.68 -23.85
N LYS A 827 -33.88 0.27 -24.35
CA LYS A 827 -35.09 1.11 -24.43
C LYS A 827 -35.96 1.01 -23.17
N LEU A 828 -35.88 -0.10 -22.43
CA LEU A 828 -36.62 -0.32 -21.18
C LEU A 828 -35.94 0.37 -19.97
N ASP A 829 -34.61 0.24 -19.83
CA ASP A 829 -33.82 0.85 -18.74
C ASP A 829 -34.07 2.37 -18.58
N ASN A 830 -34.18 3.08 -19.71
CA ASN A 830 -34.38 4.53 -19.74
C ASN A 830 -35.77 5.00 -19.29
N LEU A 831 -36.79 4.14 -19.36
CA LEU A 831 -38.19 4.50 -19.12
C LEU A 831 -38.58 4.35 -17.64
N LEU A 832 -38.03 3.34 -16.97
CA LEU A 832 -38.14 3.15 -15.51
C LEU A 832 -37.47 4.31 -14.76
N THR A 833 -36.20 4.59 -15.08
CA THR A 833 -35.32 5.51 -14.34
C THR A 833 -35.76 6.97 -14.38
N ASN A 834 -36.06 7.51 -15.57
CA ASN A 834 -36.26 8.96 -15.74
C ASN A 834 -37.70 9.47 -15.48
N ASN A 835 -38.69 8.58 -15.41
CA ASN A 835 -40.11 8.98 -15.48
C ASN A 835 -40.95 8.40 -14.33
N LEU A 836 -41.03 7.07 -14.22
CA LEU A 836 -41.96 6.41 -13.31
C LEU A 836 -41.59 6.58 -11.82
N PHE A 837 -40.31 6.44 -11.45
CA PHE A 837 -39.90 6.64 -10.06
C PHE A 837 -40.11 8.09 -9.59
N ARG A 838 -39.88 9.08 -10.46
CA ARG A 838 -40.01 10.50 -10.11
C ARG A 838 -41.44 10.90 -9.80
N ARG A 839 -42.42 10.39 -10.55
CA ARG A 839 -43.85 10.71 -10.37
C ARG A 839 -44.47 10.04 -9.13
N ARG A 840 -43.90 8.94 -8.65
CA ARG A 840 -44.29 8.26 -7.41
C ARG A 840 -44.08 9.16 -6.18
N ASP A 841 -42.96 9.87 -6.15
CA ASP A 841 -42.54 10.61 -4.95
C ASP A 841 -43.24 11.98 -4.83
N GLU A 842 -43.72 12.54 -5.94
CA GLU A 842 -44.62 13.70 -5.98
C GLU A 842 -46.01 13.42 -5.37
N LEU A 843 -46.53 12.20 -5.49
CA LEU A 843 -47.87 11.84 -4.96
C LEU A 843 -47.87 11.49 -3.47
N ILE A 844 -46.73 11.07 -2.92
CA ILE A 844 -46.56 10.75 -1.50
C ILE A 844 -46.49 12.02 -0.62
N THR A 845 -46.35 13.21 -1.22
CA THR A 845 -46.30 14.50 -0.53
C THR A 845 -47.60 15.33 -0.62
N ALA A 846 -48.69 14.73 -1.15
CA ALA A 846 -50.00 15.37 -1.31
C ALA A 846 -51.14 14.69 -0.51
N LEU A 847 -50.80 13.76 0.38
CA LEU A 847 -51.69 12.96 1.23
C LEU A 847 -51.23 13.02 2.70
#